data_AF-A0A7X0L7E1-F1
#
_entry.id   AF-A0A7X0L7E1-F1
#
_cell.length_a   1.000
_cell.length_b   1.000
_cell.length_c   1.000
_cell.angle_alpha   90.00
_cell.angle_beta   90.00
_cell.angle_gamma   90.00
#
_symmetry.space_group_name_H-M   'P 1'
#
loop_
_entity.id
_entity.type
_entity.pdbx_description
1 polymer ?
#
loop_
_entity_poly.entity_id
_entity_poly.type
_entity_poly.pdbx_seq_one_letter_code
_entity_poly.pdbx_strand_id
1 'polypeptide(L)'
;MAQLLQIPANTPKSTTVYDPTCGSGSLLIKVADAAPNGLTIYGQENDNATWALARMNMILHGNETHDLRQGNTLANPKFTHNGNLQTFDYLVANPPFSVKTWSNGFDFSFGRFDGFDTPPDKNGDYAFLMHMVKSLRPRGKGVVVLPHGVLFRGNSEARIRTELIKRGYIKAIIGLPGNLFYGTGIPACLIVLDKEDAQARTGIFMIDASKGFAKDGPKNRLRPRDMHKIVDAFTSGKEIARYSRMVPINEIADPRNDYNLNIPRYIDSSEPEDIQDLHAHMLGGIPNRDLDALQPYWDAFPSLRSELFASLRDGYSELKVEPSEIRSTVAGSDEYEAFDRDTANTVQQWWASKRGLLEKIEPNTKPNELIHDISEALLEAFRARPLIDEYGVYEQLMSYWNDVMHDDVFLIASEGWTSAVQPRVARMWKDKNNKPKYEDAHIVFGTGAKAQRWVMDLLPPEHVIARYFTAEQAELDRLTEARDAATLAVAEDIEENALEGGLLFDAADDEGKLTNAAAKAALKELKATKGDPDEISALTKVIALYATETKAKTSVKDATIALNEKTLAKYKSLTEAEVQRLVIVDKWGATLQRQINGEVTALGQILVTRLGVLGYRYKSTVAELDTQVAELATKLAGHLATMAVTA
;
A
#
# COMPACT_ATOMS: atom_id res chain seq x y z
N MET A 1 -1.73 18.36 0.60
CA MET A 1 -1.69 19.81 0.90
C MET A 1 -2.24 20.64 -0.25
N ALA A 2 -1.69 20.57 -1.47
CA ALA A 2 -2.19 21.34 -2.62
C ALA A 2 -3.71 21.15 -2.86
N GLN A 3 -4.20 19.91 -2.85
CA GLN A 3 -5.64 19.61 -2.96
C GLN A 3 -6.50 20.23 -1.85
N LEU A 4 -5.95 20.40 -0.62
CA LEU A 4 -6.66 21.00 0.50
C LEU A 4 -6.82 22.52 0.37
N LEU A 5 -6.06 23.17 -0.53
CA LEU A 5 -6.27 24.58 -0.85
C LEU A 5 -7.53 24.81 -1.69
N GLN A 6 -8.06 23.75 -2.33
CA GLN A 6 -9.22 23.80 -3.22
C GLN A 6 -9.09 24.90 -4.28
N ILE A 7 -7.94 24.94 -4.97
CA ILE A 7 -7.66 25.93 -6.02
C ILE A 7 -8.65 25.72 -7.16
N PRO A 8 -9.47 26.71 -7.52
CA PRO A 8 -10.40 26.58 -8.64
C PRO A 8 -9.67 26.36 -9.97
N ALA A 9 -10.20 25.50 -10.83
CA ALA A 9 -9.59 25.23 -12.14
C ALA A 9 -9.51 26.50 -13.03
N ASN A 10 -10.44 27.44 -12.87
CA ASN A 10 -10.48 28.72 -13.58
C ASN A 10 -9.63 29.84 -12.92
N THR A 11 -8.77 29.49 -11.95
CA THR A 11 -7.88 30.45 -11.29
C THR A 11 -7.04 31.23 -12.32
N PRO A 12 -6.99 32.56 -12.26
CA PRO A 12 -6.20 33.36 -13.20
C PRO A 12 -4.71 33.25 -12.90
N LYS A 13 -3.85 33.37 -13.92
CA LYS A 13 -2.38 33.35 -13.80
C LYS A 13 -1.82 34.39 -12.82
N SER A 14 -2.54 35.49 -12.59
CA SER A 14 -2.17 36.53 -11.63
C SER A 14 -2.34 36.11 -10.17
N THR A 15 -3.00 34.98 -9.92
CA THR A 15 -3.15 34.40 -8.58
C THR A 15 -1.79 33.97 -8.06
N THR A 16 -1.58 34.16 -6.76
CA THR A 16 -0.25 34.06 -6.16
C THR A 16 -0.20 32.95 -5.10
N VAL A 17 0.85 32.13 -5.13
CA VAL A 17 1.18 31.19 -4.05
C VAL A 17 2.49 31.59 -3.40
N TYR A 18 2.59 31.42 -2.08
CA TYR A 18 3.82 31.68 -1.33
C TYR A 18 4.18 30.51 -0.41
N ASP A 19 5.46 30.15 -0.38
CA ASP A 19 6.05 29.31 0.67
C ASP A 19 7.23 30.02 1.34
N PRO A 20 7.10 30.47 2.61
CA PRO A 20 8.17 31.15 3.34
C PRO A 20 9.34 30.25 3.74
N THR A 21 9.27 28.95 3.52
CA THR A 21 10.28 27.96 3.92
C THR A 21 10.36 26.88 2.86
N CYS A 22 10.58 27.29 1.61
CA CYS A 22 10.24 26.47 0.45
C CYS A 22 11.13 25.25 0.25
N GLY A 23 12.28 25.15 0.94
CA GLY A 23 13.18 24.01 0.82
C GLY A 23 13.56 23.78 -0.64
N SER A 24 13.37 22.54 -1.14
CA SER A 24 13.61 22.16 -2.54
C SER A 24 12.56 22.69 -3.55
N GLY A 25 11.56 23.45 -3.09
CA GLY A 25 10.44 23.92 -3.91
C GLY A 25 9.40 22.86 -4.25
N SER A 26 9.56 21.60 -3.81
CA SER A 26 8.70 20.48 -4.19
C SER A 26 7.23 20.69 -3.83
N LEU A 27 6.94 21.33 -2.69
CA LEU A 27 5.56 21.63 -2.28
C LEU A 27 4.90 22.68 -3.19
N LEU A 28 5.64 23.71 -3.57
CA LEU A 28 5.20 24.74 -4.52
C LEU A 28 4.93 24.15 -5.92
N ILE A 29 5.76 23.22 -6.39
CA ILE A 29 5.53 22.50 -7.66
C ILE A 29 4.19 21.76 -7.60
N LYS A 30 3.88 21.07 -6.50
CA LYS A 30 2.58 20.39 -6.34
C LYS A 30 1.38 21.34 -6.29
N VAL A 31 1.58 22.58 -5.86
CA VAL A 31 0.53 23.61 -5.96
C VAL A 31 0.37 24.11 -7.39
N ALA A 32 1.47 24.26 -8.14
CA ALA A 32 1.42 24.59 -9.56
C ALA A 32 0.72 23.50 -10.37
N ASP A 33 1.02 22.22 -10.12
CA ASP A 33 0.35 21.07 -10.75
C ASP A 33 -1.18 21.08 -10.54
N ALA A 34 -1.63 21.58 -9.38
CA ALA A 34 -3.05 21.69 -9.04
C ALA A 34 -3.76 22.91 -9.66
N ALA A 35 -3.02 23.80 -10.33
CA ALA A 35 -3.53 25.01 -10.95
C ALA A 35 -3.35 24.93 -12.49
N PRO A 36 -4.31 24.36 -13.24
CA PRO A 36 -4.11 24.01 -14.66
C PRO A 36 -3.86 25.23 -15.56
N ASN A 37 -4.38 26.40 -15.19
CA ASN A 37 -4.12 27.66 -15.90
C ASN A 37 -2.78 28.33 -15.52
N GLY A 38 -2.06 27.78 -14.54
CA GLY A 38 -0.87 28.35 -13.93
C GLY A 38 -1.17 29.43 -12.87
N LEU A 39 -0.16 29.73 -12.06
CA LEU A 39 -0.19 30.77 -11.02
C LEU A 39 1.22 31.36 -10.83
N THR A 40 1.34 32.50 -10.16
CA THR A 40 2.64 33.12 -9.86
C THR A 40 3.21 32.55 -8.55
N ILE A 41 4.41 31.98 -8.65
CA ILE A 41 5.07 31.26 -7.55
C ILE A 41 6.06 32.17 -6.83
N TYR A 42 5.88 32.29 -5.52
CA TYR A 42 6.80 32.99 -4.62
C TYR A 42 7.33 32.03 -3.56
N GLY A 43 8.60 32.16 -3.20
CA GLY A 43 9.15 31.35 -2.12
C GLY A 43 10.43 31.91 -1.52
N GLN A 44 10.67 31.56 -0.27
CA GLN A 44 11.86 31.98 0.46
C GLN A 44 12.54 30.77 1.10
N GLU A 45 13.86 30.69 0.97
CA GLU A 45 14.68 29.64 1.57
C GLU A 45 15.93 30.25 2.21
N ASN A 46 16.27 29.79 3.41
CA ASN A 46 17.39 30.30 4.18
C ASN A 46 18.73 29.75 3.68
N ASP A 47 18.82 28.45 3.42
CA ASP A 47 20.04 27.80 2.95
C ASP A 47 20.27 28.10 1.46
N ASN A 48 21.44 28.64 1.13
CA ASN A 48 21.83 28.97 -0.24
C ASN A 48 21.89 27.74 -1.17
N ALA A 49 22.38 26.60 -0.69
CA ALA A 49 22.46 25.39 -1.52
C ALA A 49 21.05 24.85 -1.84
N THR A 50 20.20 24.81 -0.82
CA THR A 50 18.80 24.37 -0.96
C THR A 50 17.99 25.34 -1.82
N TRP A 51 18.19 26.66 -1.67
CA TRP A 51 17.59 27.68 -2.54
C TRP A 51 18.00 27.50 -4.01
N ALA A 52 19.28 27.26 -4.28
CA ALA A 52 19.77 27.03 -5.63
C ALA A 52 19.13 25.76 -6.24
N LEU A 53 19.03 24.68 -5.46
CA LEU A 53 18.33 23.46 -5.85
C LEU A 53 16.86 23.75 -6.18
N ALA A 54 16.16 24.53 -5.34
CA ALA A 54 14.75 24.87 -5.57
C ALA A 54 14.53 25.58 -6.90
N ARG A 55 15.42 26.52 -7.25
CA ARG A 55 15.37 27.23 -8.53
C ARG A 55 15.57 26.30 -9.73
N MET A 56 16.56 25.40 -9.65
CA MET A 56 16.76 24.37 -10.68
C MET A 56 15.52 23.48 -10.80
N ASN A 57 14.95 23.07 -9.67
CA ASN A 57 13.79 22.19 -9.62
C ASN A 57 12.56 22.84 -10.26
N MET A 58 12.33 24.14 -10.02
CA MET A 58 11.28 24.91 -10.67
C MET A 58 11.43 24.94 -12.20
N ILE A 59 12.64 25.21 -12.69
CA ILE A 59 12.91 25.25 -14.15
C ILE A 59 12.66 23.88 -14.79
N LEU A 60 13.16 22.81 -14.19
CA LEU A 60 12.98 21.45 -14.72
C LEU A 60 11.52 21.00 -14.76
N HIS A 61 10.66 21.58 -13.92
CA HIS A 61 9.22 21.34 -13.91
C HIS A 61 8.42 22.42 -14.66
N GLY A 62 9.06 23.22 -15.53
CA GLY A 62 8.40 24.19 -16.41
C GLY A 62 7.90 25.47 -15.73
N ASN A 63 8.31 25.73 -14.48
CA ASN A 63 7.91 26.90 -13.71
C ASN A 63 8.98 28.00 -13.75
N GLU A 64 9.38 28.44 -14.94
CA GLU A 64 10.51 29.36 -15.14
C GLU A 64 10.29 30.77 -14.57
N THR A 65 9.03 31.21 -14.42
CA THR A 65 8.65 32.56 -13.96
C THR A 65 8.57 32.71 -12.43
N HIS A 66 9.11 31.75 -11.67
CA HIS A 66 9.14 31.77 -10.21
C HIS A 66 9.97 32.94 -9.64
N ASP A 67 9.58 33.48 -8.48
CA ASP A 67 10.39 34.39 -7.66
C ASP A 67 10.76 33.68 -6.35
N LEU A 68 11.91 33.01 -6.36
CA LEU A 68 12.49 32.37 -5.19
C LEU A 68 13.67 33.20 -4.66
N ARG A 69 13.60 33.64 -3.40
CA ARG A 69 14.61 34.53 -2.79
C ARG A 69 15.33 33.83 -1.64
N GLN A 70 16.65 34.03 -1.56
CA GLN A 70 17.48 33.49 -0.48
C GLN A 70 17.45 34.43 0.74
N GLY A 71 17.22 33.87 1.93
CA GLY A 71 17.33 34.57 3.22
C GLY A 71 16.44 34.00 4.31
N ASN A 72 16.75 34.29 5.57
CA ASN A 72 15.92 33.88 6.71
C ASN A 72 14.58 34.62 6.73
N THR A 73 13.47 33.90 6.69
CA THR A 73 12.11 34.48 6.66
C THR A 73 11.77 35.33 7.88
N LEU A 74 12.23 34.94 9.06
CA LEU A 74 11.91 35.62 10.30
C LEU A 74 12.79 36.87 10.50
N ALA A 75 14.08 36.77 10.17
CA ALA A 75 15.04 37.87 10.36
C ALA A 75 15.20 38.82 9.15
N ASN A 76 14.95 38.34 7.93
CA ASN A 76 15.12 39.08 6.68
C ASN A 76 14.03 38.68 5.67
N PRO A 77 12.76 39.01 5.93
CA PRO A 77 11.66 38.68 5.02
C PRO A 77 11.89 39.37 3.66
N LYS A 78 11.87 38.59 2.58
CA LYS A 78 12.24 39.07 1.25
C LYS A 78 11.09 39.60 0.42
N PHE A 79 9.85 39.27 0.79
CA PHE A 79 8.64 39.70 0.10
C PHE A 79 7.93 40.79 0.90
N THR A 80 8.34 42.03 0.66
CA THR A 80 7.84 43.22 1.33
C THR A 80 7.37 44.24 0.30
N HIS A 81 6.37 45.04 0.66
CA HIS A 81 5.86 46.14 -0.14
C HIS A 81 5.45 47.28 0.78
N ASN A 82 5.98 48.49 0.54
CA ASN A 82 5.72 49.70 1.33
C ASN A 82 5.85 49.48 2.86
N GLY A 83 6.95 48.86 3.29
CA GLY A 83 7.22 48.59 4.71
C GLY A 83 6.37 47.48 5.35
N ASN A 84 5.51 46.81 4.58
CA ASN A 84 4.68 45.70 5.04
C ASN A 84 5.07 44.40 4.36
N LEU A 85 4.65 43.26 4.91
CA LEU A 85 4.76 41.97 4.18
C LEU A 85 3.85 41.99 2.97
N GLN A 86 4.34 41.49 1.84
CA GLN A 86 3.49 41.19 0.70
C GLN A 86 2.51 40.07 1.08
N THR A 87 1.29 40.16 0.54
CA THR A 87 0.22 39.19 0.82
C THR A 87 -0.17 38.40 -0.42
N PHE A 88 -0.45 37.11 -0.22
CA PHE A 88 -0.69 36.13 -1.27
C PHE A 88 -2.07 35.46 -1.16
N ASP A 89 -2.57 34.91 -2.27
CA ASP A 89 -3.87 34.23 -2.34
C ASP A 89 -3.80 32.84 -1.69
N TYR A 90 -2.72 32.11 -1.97
CA TYR A 90 -2.46 30.80 -1.39
C TYR A 90 -1.15 30.75 -0.63
N LEU A 91 -1.11 29.91 0.40
CA LEU A 91 0.10 29.62 1.16
C LEU A 91 0.27 28.12 1.38
N VAL A 92 1.48 27.63 1.19
CA VAL A 92 1.86 26.28 1.61
C VAL A 92 3.19 26.34 2.34
N ALA A 93 3.38 25.55 3.38
CA ALA A 93 4.66 25.51 4.06
C ALA A 93 4.89 24.25 4.88
N ASN A 94 6.14 23.83 4.93
CA ASN A 94 6.67 22.88 5.91
C ASN A 94 7.86 23.53 6.63
N PRO A 95 7.61 24.45 7.59
CA PRO A 95 8.68 25.15 8.30
C PRO A 95 9.51 24.16 9.14
N PRO A 96 10.78 24.50 9.44
CA PRO A 96 11.57 23.71 10.38
C PRO A 96 10.90 23.68 11.77
N PHE A 97 10.77 22.49 12.34
CA PHE A 97 10.05 22.31 13.61
C PHE A 97 10.86 22.81 14.81
N SER A 98 10.18 23.54 15.69
CA SER A 98 10.64 23.94 17.02
C SER A 98 12.02 24.61 17.03
N VAL A 99 12.26 25.51 16.06
CA VAL A 99 13.49 26.30 15.98
C VAL A 99 13.66 27.11 17.26
N LYS A 100 14.72 26.82 18.02
CA LYS A 100 14.98 27.44 19.35
C LYS A 100 15.57 28.84 19.26
N THR A 101 16.07 29.24 18.10
CA THR A 101 16.79 30.50 17.86
C THR A 101 16.03 31.38 16.88
N TRP A 102 14.71 31.23 16.79
CA TRP A 102 13.89 31.92 15.79
C TRP A 102 13.85 33.44 16.01
N SER A 103 14.02 33.89 17.26
CA SER A 103 14.01 35.30 17.64
C SER A 103 15.32 36.02 17.31
N ASN A 104 16.38 35.29 16.96
CA ASN A 104 17.67 35.88 16.60
C ASN A 104 17.55 36.73 15.33
N GLY A 105 17.67 38.05 15.49
CA GLY A 105 17.54 39.00 14.38
C GLY A 105 16.10 39.16 13.88
N PHE A 106 15.10 38.71 14.63
CA PHE A 106 13.69 38.86 14.24
C PHE A 106 13.32 40.33 14.06
N ASP A 107 12.71 40.64 12.91
CA ASP A 107 12.27 42.00 12.59
C ASP A 107 10.83 42.26 13.08
N PHE A 108 10.68 43.06 14.13
CA PHE A 108 9.35 43.39 14.69
C PHE A 108 8.56 44.41 13.87
N SER A 109 9.17 45.06 12.86
CA SER A 109 8.53 46.15 12.10
C SER A 109 7.36 45.71 11.21
N PHE A 110 7.25 44.41 10.93
CA PHE A 110 6.27 43.86 9.99
C PHE A 110 4.90 43.51 10.59
N GLY A 111 4.67 43.82 11.87
CA GLY A 111 3.34 43.63 12.51
C GLY A 111 2.84 42.19 12.49
N ARG A 112 3.74 41.21 12.56
CA ARG A 112 3.40 39.78 12.48
C ARG A 112 2.58 39.28 13.68
N PHE A 113 2.72 39.94 14.83
CA PHE A 113 2.03 39.58 16.07
C PHE A 113 0.89 40.54 16.43
N ASP A 114 0.39 41.35 15.48
CA ASP A 114 -0.63 42.35 15.76
C ASP A 114 -1.94 41.73 16.28
N GLY A 115 -2.23 42.01 17.57
CA GLY A 115 -3.36 41.45 18.30
C GLY A 115 -3.22 39.96 18.63
N PHE A 116 -1.99 39.46 18.69
CA PHE A 116 -1.62 38.15 19.22
C PHE A 116 -0.57 38.32 20.33
N ASP A 117 -0.34 37.27 21.12
CA ASP A 117 0.79 37.24 22.04
C ASP A 117 2.09 36.86 21.31
N THR A 118 3.23 37.08 21.96
CA THR A 118 4.55 36.74 21.40
C THR A 118 4.83 35.24 21.58
N PRO A 119 5.26 34.52 20.52
CA PRO A 119 5.67 33.12 20.65
C PRO A 119 6.82 32.94 21.67
N PRO A 120 6.95 31.77 22.33
CA PRO A 120 8.06 31.53 23.25
C PRO A 120 9.43 31.57 22.55
N ASP A 121 10.45 32.19 23.16
CA ASP A 121 11.79 32.34 22.57
C ASP A 121 12.42 31.02 22.10
N LYS A 122 12.16 29.92 22.81
CA LYS A 122 12.74 28.60 22.52
C LYS A 122 11.87 27.75 21.59
N ASN A 123 10.82 28.31 20.99
CA ASN A 123 9.95 27.58 20.06
C ASN A 123 9.36 28.49 18.97
N GLY A 124 9.88 28.36 17.75
CA GLY A 124 9.50 29.18 16.60
C GLY A 124 8.26 28.73 15.84
N ASP A 125 7.57 27.65 16.23
CA ASP A 125 6.43 27.10 15.48
C ASP A 125 5.35 28.18 15.20
N TYR A 126 4.95 28.92 16.24
CA TYR A 126 3.98 30.01 16.09
C TYR A 126 4.57 31.26 15.43
N ALA A 127 5.89 31.49 15.49
CA ALA A 127 6.50 32.63 14.80
C ALA A 127 6.37 32.48 13.27
N PHE A 128 6.62 31.27 12.76
CA PHE A 128 6.37 30.94 11.35
C PHE A 128 4.88 30.99 11.01
N LEU A 129 4.00 30.41 11.84
CA LEU A 129 2.55 30.45 11.60
C LEU A 129 2.02 31.89 11.54
N MET A 130 2.47 32.78 12.43
CA MET A 130 2.07 34.19 12.43
C MET A 130 2.59 34.95 11.22
N HIS A 131 3.82 34.66 10.77
CA HIS A 131 4.33 35.19 9.49
C HIS A 131 3.41 34.79 8.33
N MET A 132 3.03 33.51 8.25
CA MET A 132 2.12 33.00 7.22
C MET A 132 0.73 33.64 7.29
N VAL A 133 0.16 33.75 8.49
CA VAL A 133 -1.14 34.42 8.70
C VAL A 133 -1.06 35.88 8.27
N LYS A 134 0.02 36.61 8.56
CA LYS A 134 0.19 38.01 8.13
C LYS A 134 0.38 38.12 6.61
N SER A 135 1.07 37.19 5.98
CA SER A 135 1.30 37.11 4.52
C SER A 135 0.10 36.58 3.73
N LEU A 136 -1.03 36.26 4.36
CA LEU A 136 -2.22 35.78 3.66
C LEU A 136 -3.22 36.93 3.40
N ARG A 137 -3.69 37.06 2.16
CA ARG A 137 -4.74 38.03 1.78
C ARG A 137 -6.03 37.82 2.58
N PRO A 138 -6.94 38.81 2.67
CA PRO A 138 -8.20 38.68 3.42
C PRO A 138 -9.11 37.51 2.99
N ARG A 139 -9.01 37.03 1.75
CA ARG A 139 -9.71 35.82 1.26
C ARG A 139 -8.77 34.66 0.96
N GLY A 140 -7.53 34.74 1.43
CA GLY A 140 -6.50 33.75 1.12
C GLY A 140 -6.67 32.47 1.95
N LYS A 141 -6.11 31.38 1.41
CA LYS A 141 -6.17 30.02 1.97
C LYS A 141 -4.76 29.48 2.14
N GLY A 142 -4.50 28.78 3.23
CA GLY A 142 -3.17 28.26 3.54
C GLY A 142 -3.21 26.85 4.09
N VAL A 143 -2.16 26.07 3.85
CA VAL A 143 -1.98 24.77 4.51
C VAL A 143 -0.55 24.71 5.02
N VAL A 144 -0.38 24.47 6.32
CA VAL A 144 0.94 24.40 6.95
C VAL A 144 1.08 23.11 7.74
N VAL A 145 2.24 22.47 7.63
CA VAL A 145 2.62 21.33 8.45
C VAL A 145 3.28 21.83 9.74
N LEU A 146 2.80 21.36 10.90
CA LEU A 146 3.36 21.69 12.22
C LEU A 146 3.37 20.46 13.13
N PRO A 147 4.24 20.41 14.15
CA PRO A 147 4.18 19.34 15.15
C PRO A 147 2.92 19.48 16.02
N HIS A 148 2.39 18.37 16.54
CA HIS A 148 1.16 18.37 17.36
C HIS A 148 1.18 19.32 18.56
N GLY A 149 2.35 19.69 19.08
CA GLY A 149 2.45 20.58 20.24
C GLY A 149 1.75 21.94 20.04
N VAL A 150 1.66 22.46 18.80
CA VAL A 150 0.92 23.71 18.55
C VAL A 150 -0.57 23.58 18.91
N LEU A 151 -1.12 22.37 18.89
CA LEU A 151 -2.52 22.12 19.18
C LEU A 151 -2.85 22.26 20.68
N PHE A 152 -1.89 22.04 21.58
CA PHE A 152 -2.20 21.89 23.01
C PHE A 152 -1.23 22.54 24.00
N ARG A 153 -0.05 23.02 23.56
CA ARG A 153 0.88 23.71 24.46
C ARG A 153 0.23 24.95 25.09
N GLY A 154 0.59 25.21 26.35
CA GLY A 154 0.01 26.25 27.20
C GLY A 154 0.60 27.66 26.99
N ASN A 155 0.44 28.53 28.00
CA ASN A 155 1.06 29.86 28.07
C ASN A 155 0.76 30.76 26.86
N SER A 156 1.78 31.42 26.30
CA SER A 156 1.60 32.34 25.16
C SER A 156 1.09 31.61 23.91
N GLU A 157 1.50 30.37 23.67
CA GLU A 157 0.97 29.56 22.56
C GLU A 157 -0.54 29.30 22.70
N ALA A 158 -1.02 29.05 23.92
CA ALA A 158 -2.46 28.94 24.16
C ALA A 158 -3.20 30.25 23.86
N ARG A 159 -2.66 31.40 24.27
CA ARG A 159 -3.25 32.72 23.97
C ARG A 159 -3.27 33.00 22.46
N ILE A 160 -2.19 32.71 21.74
CA ILE A 160 -2.15 32.85 20.27
C ILE A 160 -3.19 31.93 19.61
N ARG A 161 -3.26 30.67 20.03
CA ARG A 161 -4.23 29.69 19.53
C ARG A 161 -5.67 30.15 19.73
N THR A 162 -6.01 30.60 20.94
CA THR A 162 -7.32 31.13 21.27
C THR A 162 -7.70 32.29 20.34
N GLU A 163 -6.79 33.22 20.08
CA GLU A 163 -7.06 34.35 19.19
C GLU A 163 -7.18 33.93 17.71
N LEU A 164 -6.42 32.92 17.24
CA LEU A 164 -6.60 32.36 15.91
C LEU A 164 -7.99 31.73 15.73
N ILE A 165 -8.45 30.99 16.76
CA ILE A 165 -9.76 30.34 16.79
C ILE A 165 -10.88 31.38 16.79
N LYS A 166 -10.79 32.42 17.65
CA LYS A 166 -11.80 33.50 17.73
C LYS A 166 -11.90 34.31 16.44
N ARG A 167 -10.78 34.54 15.75
CA ARG A 167 -10.77 35.19 14.42
C ARG A 167 -11.28 34.26 13.32
N GLY A 168 -11.50 32.98 13.64
CA GLY A 168 -11.95 31.94 12.74
C GLY A 168 -10.89 31.50 11.75
N TYR A 169 -9.62 31.87 11.87
CA TYR A 169 -8.64 31.64 10.79
C TYR A 169 -8.30 30.16 10.55
N ILE A 170 -8.53 29.29 11.53
CA ILE A 170 -8.34 27.84 11.39
C ILE A 170 -9.64 27.24 10.86
N LYS A 171 -9.59 26.64 9.67
CA LYS A 171 -10.72 25.93 9.04
C LYS A 171 -10.74 24.45 9.40
N ALA A 172 -9.58 23.81 9.36
CA ALA A 172 -9.46 22.39 9.67
C ALA A 172 -8.11 22.02 10.28
N ILE A 173 -8.10 20.90 10.99
CA ILE A 173 -6.91 20.27 11.58
C ILE A 173 -6.90 18.81 11.19
N ILE A 174 -5.79 18.37 10.59
CA ILE A 174 -5.64 17.00 10.10
C ILE A 174 -4.42 16.39 10.80
N GLY A 175 -4.65 15.44 11.70
CA GLY A 175 -3.59 14.67 12.36
C GLY A 175 -3.01 13.64 11.41
N LEU A 176 -1.69 13.64 11.23
CA LEU A 176 -0.99 12.70 10.34
C LEU A 176 -0.37 11.54 11.15
N PRO A 177 -0.04 10.42 10.50
CA PRO A 177 0.73 9.35 11.12
C PRO A 177 2.07 9.84 11.68
N GLY A 178 2.49 9.24 12.80
CA GLY A 178 3.87 9.37 13.29
C GLY A 178 4.89 8.80 12.28
N ASN A 179 6.17 9.12 12.45
CA ASN A 179 7.26 8.61 11.58
C ASN A 179 7.08 8.87 10.07
N LEU A 180 6.30 9.88 9.66
CA LEU A 180 6.11 10.24 8.25
C LEU A 180 7.27 11.07 7.69
N PHE A 181 7.83 11.98 8.50
CA PHE A 181 8.86 12.93 8.06
C PHE A 181 10.29 12.40 8.28
N TYR A 182 11.21 12.78 7.41
CA TYR A 182 12.65 12.55 7.62
C TYR A 182 13.15 13.38 8.81
N GLY A 183 14.15 12.87 9.53
CA GLY A 183 14.77 13.58 10.66
C GLY A 183 13.96 13.64 11.96
N THR A 184 12.71 13.21 11.98
CA THR A 184 11.91 13.12 13.22
C THR A 184 10.93 11.95 13.21
N GLY A 185 10.61 11.42 14.39
CA GLY A 185 9.51 10.46 14.57
C GLY A 185 8.22 11.10 15.08
N ILE A 186 8.27 12.38 15.42
CA ILE A 186 7.16 13.12 16.02
C ILE A 186 5.98 13.20 15.03
N PRO A 187 4.75 12.86 15.47
CA PRO A 187 3.55 13.11 14.68
C PRO A 187 3.36 14.59 14.36
N ALA A 188 2.99 14.87 13.12
CA ALA A 188 2.68 16.21 12.65
C ALA A 188 1.19 16.33 12.31
N CYS A 189 0.71 17.56 12.25
CA CYS A 189 -0.63 17.88 11.78
C CYS A 189 -0.55 18.90 10.64
N LEU A 190 -1.57 18.90 9.78
CA LEU A 190 -1.84 20.00 8.86
C LEU A 190 -2.81 20.96 9.53
N ILE A 191 -2.48 22.25 9.56
CA ILE A 191 -3.42 23.32 9.88
C ILE A 191 -3.85 23.94 8.56
N VAL A 192 -5.15 23.84 8.27
CA VAL A 192 -5.75 24.50 7.12
C VAL A 192 -6.26 25.87 7.57
N LEU A 193 -5.66 26.91 7.01
CA LEU A 193 -6.02 28.30 7.21
C LEU A 193 -6.97 28.76 6.11
N ASP A 194 -8.03 29.48 6.48
CA ASP A 194 -8.95 30.08 5.52
C ASP A 194 -9.48 31.40 6.09
N LYS A 195 -9.06 32.52 5.49
CA LYS A 195 -9.56 33.84 5.90
C LYS A 195 -10.88 34.20 5.23
N GLU A 196 -11.24 33.49 4.16
CA GLU A 196 -12.56 33.64 3.55
C GLU A 196 -13.64 33.23 4.56
N ASP A 197 -14.61 34.12 4.75
CA ASP A 197 -15.75 33.97 5.66
C ASP A 197 -15.37 33.59 7.10
N ALA A 198 -14.16 33.94 7.54
CA ALA A 198 -13.64 33.49 8.84
C ALA A 198 -14.52 33.89 10.03
N GLN A 199 -15.15 35.06 9.98
CA GLN A 199 -16.03 35.55 11.04
C GLN A 199 -17.37 34.79 11.14
N ALA A 200 -17.78 34.10 10.08
CA ALA A 200 -18.99 33.29 10.06
C ALA A 200 -18.75 31.83 10.49
N ARG A 201 -17.50 31.46 10.78
CA ARG A 201 -17.11 30.08 11.07
C ARG A 201 -17.56 29.65 12.47
N THR A 202 -18.33 28.56 12.54
CA THR A 202 -18.94 28.05 13.78
C THR A 202 -18.22 26.86 14.39
N GLY A 203 -17.20 26.31 13.72
CA GLY A 203 -16.43 25.15 14.16
C GLY A 203 -15.14 24.96 13.37
N ILE A 204 -14.35 23.97 13.81
CA ILE A 204 -13.13 23.51 13.13
C ILE A 204 -13.36 22.06 12.72
N PHE A 205 -13.15 21.76 11.43
CA PHE A 205 -13.24 20.39 10.95
C PHE A 205 -11.97 19.60 11.33
N MET A 206 -12.12 18.55 12.12
CA MET A 206 -10.99 17.74 12.58
C MET A 206 -10.98 16.38 11.88
N ILE A 207 -9.79 15.93 11.49
CA ILE A 207 -9.56 14.59 10.92
C ILE A 207 -8.40 13.93 11.67
N ASP A 208 -8.62 12.73 12.22
CA ASP A 208 -7.58 11.86 12.76
C ASP A 208 -7.17 10.82 11.70
N ALA A 209 -6.16 11.15 10.89
CA ALA A 209 -5.59 10.23 9.91
C ALA A 209 -4.36 9.48 10.44
N SER A 210 -4.13 9.48 11.76
CA SER A 210 -2.90 8.91 12.37
C SER A 210 -2.70 7.41 12.12
N LYS A 211 -3.78 6.68 11.85
CA LYS A 211 -3.78 5.23 11.57
C LYS A 211 -3.70 4.87 10.08
N GLY A 212 -3.91 5.83 9.18
CA GLY A 212 -3.90 5.58 7.73
C GLY A 212 -2.49 5.66 7.15
N PHE A 213 -1.76 4.54 7.13
CA PHE A 213 -0.44 4.46 6.49
C PHE A 213 -0.05 3.03 6.12
N ALA A 214 0.95 2.89 5.24
CA ALA A 214 1.74 1.68 5.07
C ALA A 214 3.11 1.84 5.77
N LYS A 215 3.64 0.74 6.31
CA LYS A 215 5.02 0.69 6.80
C LYS A 215 5.98 0.69 5.61
N ASP A 216 7.03 1.50 5.70
CA ASP A 216 8.10 1.60 4.71
C ASP A 216 9.45 1.66 5.43
N GLY A 217 9.98 0.49 5.76
CA GLY A 217 11.13 0.32 6.65
C GLY A 217 10.89 1.00 8.02
N PRO A 218 11.78 1.90 8.49
CA PRO A 218 11.60 2.62 9.75
C PRO A 218 10.59 3.78 9.65
N LYS A 219 10.07 4.08 8.45
CA LYS A 219 9.15 5.18 8.19
C LYS A 219 7.75 4.67 7.89
N ASN A 220 6.80 5.59 8.00
CA ASN A 220 5.44 5.38 7.54
C ASN A 220 5.26 6.16 6.24
N ARG A 221 4.47 5.63 5.31
CA ARG A 221 4.11 6.29 4.05
C ARG A 221 2.59 6.38 3.93
N LEU A 222 2.08 7.55 3.55
CA LEU A 222 0.68 7.67 3.18
C LEU A 222 0.45 6.95 1.85
N ARG A 223 -0.50 6.03 1.84
CA ARG A 223 -0.94 5.37 0.60
C ARG A 223 -1.83 6.30 -0.22
N PRO A 224 -2.01 6.05 -1.53
CA PRO A 224 -3.00 6.74 -2.35
C PRO A 224 -4.38 6.81 -1.68
N ARG A 225 -4.87 5.70 -1.12
CA ARG A 225 -6.16 5.66 -0.41
C ARG A 225 -6.23 6.58 0.80
N ASP A 226 -5.14 6.67 1.58
CA ASP A 226 -5.11 7.47 2.80
C ASP A 226 -5.17 8.96 2.45
N MET A 227 -4.45 9.38 1.40
CA MET A 227 -4.49 10.76 0.91
C MET A 227 -5.86 11.12 0.33
N HIS A 228 -6.45 10.25 -0.48
CA HIS A 228 -7.75 10.49 -1.09
C HIS A 228 -8.85 10.60 -0.03
N LYS A 229 -8.90 9.67 0.94
CA LYS A 229 -9.85 9.72 2.06
C LYS A 229 -9.76 11.00 2.89
N ILE A 230 -8.54 11.48 3.17
CA ILE A 230 -8.34 12.77 3.86
C ILE A 230 -8.95 13.91 3.06
N VAL A 231 -8.67 13.94 1.75
CA VAL A 231 -9.14 15.01 0.86
C VAL A 231 -10.66 14.96 0.71
N ASP A 232 -11.23 13.79 0.43
CA ASP A 232 -12.69 13.61 0.27
C ASP A 232 -13.44 13.97 1.55
N ALA A 233 -12.98 13.51 2.72
CA ALA A 233 -13.57 13.89 4.01
C ALA A 233 -13.52 15.41 4.24
N PHE A 234 -12.40 16.06 3.90
CA PHE A 234 -12.25 17.51 4.05
C PHE A 234 -13.10 18.32 3.05
N THR A 235 -13.14 17.95 1.78
CA THR A 235 -13.84 18.70 0.74
C THR A 235 -15.35 18.57 0.86
N SER A 236 -15.85 17.39 1.24
CA SER A 236 -17.27 17.13 1.47
C SER A 236 -17.75 17.54 2.86
N GLY A 237 -16.83 17.73 3.83
CA GLY A 237 -17.18 17.92 5.24
C GLY A 237 -17.82 16.68 5.87
N LYS A 238 -17.58 15.49 5.32
CA LYS A 238 -18.18 14.22 5.77
C LYS A 238 -17.67 13.87 7.17
N GLU A 239 -18.58 13.77 8.12
CA GLU A 239 -18.28 13.19 9.43
C GLU A 239 -18.24 11.67 9.33
N ILE A 240 -17.13 11.10 9.77
CA ILE A 240 -16.87 9.67 9.73
C ILE A 240 -16.54 9.25 11.16
N ALA A 241 -17.31 8.29 11.69
CA ALA A 241 -17.11 7.79 13.04
C ALA A 241 -15.64 7.45 13.29
N ARG A 242 -15.08 7.94 14.41
CA ARG A 242 -13.69 7.75 14.84
C ARG A 242 -12.60 8.30 13.90
N TYR A 243 -12.98 9.07 12.87
CA TYR A 243 -12.04 9.57 11.87
C TYR A 243 -12.18 11.07 11.61
N SER A 244 -13.38 11.60 11.39
CA SER A 244 -13.60 13.03 11.11
C SER A 244 -14.87 13.57 11.77
N ARG A 245 -14.82 14.82 12.22
CA ARG A 245 -15.93 15.50 12.90
C ARG A 245 -15.84 17.02 12.76
N MET A 246 -16.97 17.70 12.56
CA MET A 246 -17.03 19.15 12.73
C MET A 246 -17.13 19.46 14.23
N VAL A 247 -16.09 20.09 14.80
CA VAL A 247 -16.07 20.42 16.23
C VAL A 247 -16.52 21.87 16.42
N PRO A 248 -17.66 22.11 17.08
CA PRO A 248 -18.16 23.46 17.31
C PRO A 248 -17.23 24.32 18.20
N ILE A 249 -17.18 25.63 17.95
CA ILE A 249 -16.36 26.56 18.73
C ILE A 249 -16.76 26.59 20.21
N ASN A 250 -18.05 26.40 20.54
CA ASN A 250 -18.50 26.34 21.93
C ASN A 250 -17.98 25.09 22.68
N GLU A 251 -17.83 23.94 22.00
CA GLU A 251 -17.18 22.74 22.56
C GLU A 251 -15.68 22.96 22.75
N ILE A 252 -15.02 23.65 21.81
CA ILE A 252 -13.60 24.01 21.90
C ILE A 252 -13.35 25.01 23.06
N ALA A 253 -14.25 25.96 23.26
CA ALA A 253 -14.18 26.98 24.31
C ALA A 253 -14.67 26.49 25.69
N ASP A 254 -15.27 25.30 25.77
CA ASP A 254 -15.70 24.69 27.04
C ASP A 254 -14.50 24.60 28.01
N PRO A 255 -14.65 24.92 29.30
CA PRO A 255 -13.54 24.87 30.27
C PRO A 255 -12.80 23.52 30.34
N ARG A 256 -13.44 22.40 29.95
CA ARG A 256 -12.80 21.08 29.88
C ARG A 256 -11.79 20.97 28.74
N ASN A 257 -11.98 21.77 27.69
CA ASN A 257 -11.11 21.83 26.52
C ASN A 257 -10.22 23.08 26.53
N ASP A 258 -10.69 24.24 27.00
CA ASP A 258 -9.92 25.50 27.12
C ASP A 258 -9.10 25.82 25.85
N TYR A 259 -9.78 25.80 24.70
CA TYR A 259 -9.19 26.01 23.38
C TYR A 259 -8.06 25.03 23.01
N ASN A 260 -7.92 23.90 23.71
CA ASN A 260 -6.99 22.83 23.37
C ASN A 260 -7.48 22.05 22.15
N LEU A 261 -6.70 22.03 21.08
CA LEU A 261 -7.06 21.39 19.81
C LEU A 261 -6.47 19.97 19.67
N ASN A 262 -6.06 19.32 20.76
CA ASN A 262 -5.56 17.94 20.72
C ASN A 262 -6.68 17.01 20.21
N ILE A 263 -6.46 16.40 19.05
CA ILE A 263 -7.49 15.66 18.30
C ILE A 263 -8.19 14.56 19.14
N PRO A 264 -7.49 13.76 19.97
CA PRO A 264 -8.12 12.75 20.81
C PRO A 264 -9.15 13.27 21.83
N ARG A 265 -9.22 14.58 22.09
CA ARG A 265 -10.27 15.18 22.93
C ARG A 265 -11.63 15.22 22.24
N TYR A 266 -11.65 15.14 20.91
CA TYR A 266 -12.84 15.35 20.08
C TYR A 266 -13.20 14.13 19.23
N ILE A 267 -12.21 13.30 18.91
CA ILE A 267 -12.34 12.09 18.11
C ILE A 267 -11.65 10.95 18.85
N ASP A 268 -12.44 9.99 19.34
CA ASP A 268 -11.91 8.74 19.88
C ASP A 268 -11.63 7.77 18.73
N SER A 269 -10.35 7.66 18.36
CA SER A 269 -9.90 6.74 17.33
C SER A 269 -9.50 5.36 17.86
N SER A 270 -9.68 5.07 19.16
CA SER A 270 -9.36 3.77 19.74
C SER A 270 -10.19 2.64 19.13
N GLU A 271 -9.59 1.45 19.05
CA GLU A 271 -10.35 0.26 18.69
C GLU A 271 -11.19 -0.17 19.91
N PRO A 272 -12.42 -0.67 19.71
CA PRO A 272 -13.18 -1.21 20.82
C PRO A 272 -12.39 -2.37 21.43
N GLU A 273 -12.21 -2.35 22.75
CA GLU A 273 -11.63 -3.49 23.44
C GLU A 273 -12.54 -4.71 23.30
N ASP A 274 -11.91 -5.87 23.18
CA ASP A 274 -12.62 -7.14 23.12
C ASP A 274 -12.99 -7.58 24.55
N ILE A 275 -14.22 -7.31 24.95
CA ILE A 275 -14.69 -7.52 26.32
C ILE A 275 -14.97 -9.01 26.55
N GLN A 276 -14.20 -9.64 27.43
CA GLN A 276 -14.48 -11.02 27.85
C GLN A 276 -15.71 -11.10 28.75
N ASP A 277 -16.60 -12.06 28.48
CA ASP A 277 -17.82 -12.26 29.25
C ASP A 277 -17.67 -13.39 30.28
N LEU A 278 -17.79 -13.04 31.57
CA LEU A 278 -17.66 -14.01 32.66
C LEU A 278 -18.75 -15.09 32.62
N HIS A 279 -19.99 -14.72 32.27
CA HIS A 279 -21.09 -15.69 32.20
C HIS A 279 -20.93 -16.62 30.99
N ALA A 280 -20.41 -16.15 29.86
CA ALA A 280 -20.06 -17.01 28.73
C ALA A 280 -18.98 -18.03 29.11
N HIS A 281 -17.93 -17.62 29.83
CA HIS A 281 -16.89 -18.54 30.30
C HIS A 281 -17.40 -19.59 31.30
N MET A 282 -18.39 -19.22 32.12
CA MET A 282 -18.96 -20.13 33.12
C MET A 282 -20.01 -21.09 32.56
N LEU A 283 -20.86 -20.62 31.64
CA LEU A 283 -22.08 -21.33 31.21
C LEU A 283 -22.11 -21.63 29.70
N GLY A 284 -21.09 -21.20 28.96
CA GLY A 284 -21.05 -21.29 27.51
C GLY A 284 -21.91 -20.24 26.82
N GLY A 285 -21.81 -20.24 25.49
CA GLY A 285 -22.54 -19.35 24.59
C GLY A 285 -21.80 -18.04 24.31
N ILE A 286 -21.96 -17.54 23.08
CA ILE A 286 -21.38 -16.28 22.61
C ILE A 286 -22.34 -15.14 22.96
N PRO A 287 -21.88 -14.06 23.62
CA PRO A 287 -22.71 -12.89 23.90
C PRO A 287 -23.28 -12.26 22.63
N ASN A 288 -24.58 -11.94 22.62
CA ASN A 288 -25.22 -11.31 21.46
C ASN A 288 -24.58 -9.97 21.10
N ARG A 289 -24.05 -9.21 22.08
CA ARG A 289 -23.32 -7.95 21.81
C ARG A 289 -22.11 -8.12 20.89
N ASP A 290 -21.42 -9.27 20.97
CA ASP A 290 -20.23 -9.54 20.16
C ASP A 290 -20.64 -9.89 18.72
N LEU A 291 -21.82 -10.52 18.57
CA LEU A 291 -22.43 -10.74 17.27
C LEU A 291 -23.00 -9.45 16.69
N ASP A 292 -23.63 -8.60 17.49
CA ASP A 292 -24.18 -7.31 17.05
C ASP A 292 -23.08 -6.33 16.60
N ALA A 293 -21.85 -6.46 17.13
CA ALA A 293 -20.70 -5.72 16.63
C ALA A 293 -20.34 -6.06 15.16
N LEU A 294 -20.84 -7.18 14.64
CA LEU A 294 -20.70 -7.61 13.24
C LEU A 294 -21.89 -7.18 12.37
N GLN A 295 -22.74 -6.25 12.82
CA GLN A 295 -23.92 -5.79 12.09
C GLN A 295 -23.69 -5.47 10.60
N PRO A 296 -22.60 -4.80 10.18
CA PRO A 296 -22.36 -4.56 8.76
C PRO A 296 -22.31 -5.84 7.92
N TYR A 297 -21.86 -6.97 8.48
CA TYR A 297 -21.86 -8.26 7.80
C TYR A 297 -23.25 -8.87 7.76
N TRP A 298 -24.07 -8.67 8.79
CA TRP A 298 -25.46 -9.15 8.80
C TRP A 298 -26.36 -8.33 7.89
N ASP A 299 -26.05 -7.05 7.69
CA ASP A 299 -26.75 -6.20 6.72
C ASP A 299 -26.45 -6.65 5.28
N ALA A 300 -25.21 -7.12 5.02
CA ALA A 300 -24.80 -7.63 3.72
C ALA A 300 -25.22 -9.10 3.48
N PHE A 301 -25.26 -9.91 4.55
CA PHE A 301 -25.62 -11.33 4.53
C PHE A 301 -26.73 -11.61 5.57
N PRO A 302 -27.99 -11.23 5.28
CA PRO A 302 -29.09 -11.34 6.25
C PRO A 302 -29.38 -12.76 6.75
N SER A 303 -29.25 -13.79 5.91
CA SER A 303 -29.52 -15.18 6.33
C SER A 303 -28.38 -15.76 7.15
N LEU A 304 -27.14 -15.35 6.86
CA LEU A 304 -25.91 -15.95 7.39
C LEU A 304 -25.86 -16.00 8.92
N ARG A 305 -26.35 -14.96 9.61
CA ARG A 305 -26.39 -14.94 11.09
C ARG A 305 -27.24 -16.09 11.64
N SER A 306 -28.42 -16.33 11.06
CA SER A 306 -29.33 -17.40 11.49
C SER A 306 -28.90 -18.80 11.03
N GLU A 307 -28.11 -18.87 9.97
CA GLU A 307 -27.49 -20.11 9.51
C GLU A 307 -26.40 -20.57 10.47
N LEU A 308 -25.58 -19.64 10.96
CA LEU A 308 -24.45 -19.91 11.85
C LEU A 308 -24.84 -20.03 13.34
N PHE A 309 -25.89 -19.34 13.78
CA PHE A 309 -26.21 -19.21 15.20
C PHE A 309 -27.64 -19.58 15.55
N ALA A 310 -27.84 -20.15 16.75
CA ALA A 310 -29.13 -20.35 17.40
C ALA A 310 -29.16 -19.67 18.77
N SER A 311 -30.34 -19.29 19.25
CA SER A 311 -30.47 -18.73 20.60
C SER A 311 -30.26 -19.84 21.63
N LEU A 312 -29.29 -19.64 22.54
CA LEU A 312 -29.00 -20.58 23.63
C LEU A 312 -29.74 -20.17 24.90
N ARG A 313 -29.67 -18.89 25.26
CA ARG A 313 -30.33 -18.28 26.43
C ARG A 313 -30.45 -16.77 26.24
N ASP A 314 -31.14 -16.09 27.15
CA ASP A 314 -31.30 -14.64 27.07
C ASP A 314 -29.93 -13.93 27.01
N GLY A 315 -29.71 -13.16 25.93
CA GLY A 315 -28.45 -12.47 25.65
C GLY A 315 -27.30 -13.31 25.07
N TYR A 316 -27.47 -14.62 24.84
CA TYR A 316 -26.40 -15.50 24.34
C TYR A 316 -26.88 -16.43 23.21
N SER A 317 -25.99 -16.66 22.25
CA SER A 317 -26.20 -17.57 21.12
C SER A 317 -25.17 -18.69 21.09
N GLU A 318 -25.52 -19.83 20.52
CA GLU A 318 -24.60 -20.93 20.24
C GLU A 318 -24.33 -21.07 18.75
N LEU A 319 -23.15 -21.59 18.39
CA LEU A 319 -22.83 -21.95 17.02
C LEU A 319 -23.57 -23.22 16.62
N LYS A 320 -24.19 -23.21 15.44
CA LYS A 320 -24.83 -24.38 14.83
C LYS A 320 -23.86 -25.30 14.09
N VAL A 321 -22.62 -24.84 13.89
CA VAL A 321 -21.54 -25.54 13.17
C VAL A 321 -20.28 -25.57 14.04
N GLU A 322 -19.40 -26.53 13.81
CA GLU A 322 -18.11 -26.53 14.49
C GLU A 322 -17.26 -25.31 14.07
N PRO A 323 -16.43 -24.72 14.96
CA PRO A 323 -15.60 -23.58 14.59
C PRO A 323 -14.69 -23.81 13.36
N SER A 324 -14.30 -25.05 13.10
CA SER A 324 -13.55 -25.45 11.90
C SER A 324 -14.36 -25.35 10.60
N GLU A 325 -15.69 -25.41 10.68
CA GLU A 325 -16.63 -25.40 9.54
C GLU A 325 -17.19 -24.01 9.25
N ILE A 326 -16.90 -23.00 10.09
CA ILE A 326 -17.33 -21.61 9.87
C ILE A 326 -16.90 -21.13 8.48
N ARG A 327 -15.65 -21.41 8.09
CA ARG A 327 -15.11 -20.97 6.79
C ARG A 327 -15.93 -21.51 5.62
N SER A 328 -16.18 -22.82 5.60
CA SER A 328 -16.96 -23.45 4.53
C SER A 328 -18.41 -23.01 4.53
N THR A 329 -18.99 -22.74 5.71
CA THR A 329 -20.37 -22.26 5.83
C THR A 329 -20.51 -20.84 5.28
N VAL A 330 -19.61 -19.91 5.65
CA VAL A 330 -19.60 -18.54 5.11
C VAL A 330 -19.36 -18.55 3.60
N ALA A 331 -18.32 -19.27 3.15
CA ALA A 331 -17.92 -19.29 1.75
C ALA A 331 -18.95 -19.99 0.83
N GLY A 332 -19.70 -20.96 1.35
CA GLY A 332 -20.75 -21.68 0.62
C GLY A 332 -22.14 -21.07 0.76
N SER A 333 -22.28 -19.90 1.39
CA SER A 333 -23.57 -19.21 1.47
C SER A 333 -23.92 -18.53 0.15
N ASP A 334 -25.17 -18.70 -0.31
CA ASP A 334 -25.67 -18.10 -1.55
C ASP A 334 -25.49 -16.57 -1.57
N GLU A 335 -25.63 -15.92 -0.41
CA GLU A 335 -25.47 -14.47 -0.24
C GLU A 335 -24.01 -14.04 -0.43
N TYR A 336 -23.03 -14.78 0.10
CA TYR A 336 -21.61 -14.50 -0.10
C TYR A 336 -21.18 -14.72 -1.55
N GLU A 337 -21.60 -15.82 -2.17
CA GLU A 337 -21.32 -16.08 -3.59
C GLU A 337 -21.96 -15.04 -4.51
N ALA A 338 -23.18 -14.60 -4.19
CA ALA A 338 -23.83 -13.53 -4.94
C ALA A 338 -23.09 -12.20 -4.80
N PHE A 339 -22.60 -11.88 -3.59
CA PHE A 339 -21.83 -10.68 -3.31
C PHE A 339 -20.48 -10.65 -4.03
N ASP A 340 -19.76 -11.78 -4.04
CA ASP A 340 -18.50 -11.93 -4.79
C ASP A 340 -18.74 -11.75 -6.30
N ARG A 341 -19.75 -12.43 -6.85
CA ARG A 341 -20.13 -12.32 -8.27
C ARG A 341 -20.55 -10.90 -8.66
N ASP A 342 -21.36 -10.24 -7.85
CA ASP A 342 -21.82 -8.87 -8.11
C ASP A 342 -20.67 -7.86 -8.04
N THR A 343 -19.75 -8.04 -7.09
CA THR A 343 -18.50 -7.25 -7.05
C THR A 343 -17.68 -7.49 -8.31
N ALA A 344 -17.48 -8.74 -8.71
CA ALA A 344 -16.72 -9.06 -9.91
C ALA A 344 -17.34 -8.43 -11.17
N ASN A 345 -18.67 -8.52 -11.32
CA ASN A 345 -19.41 -7.91 -12.41
C ASN A 345 -19.27 -6.39 -12.43
N THR A 346 -19.25 -5.74 -11.26
CA THR A 346 -19.07 -4.28 -11.16
C THR A 346 -17.71 -3.85 -11.67
N VAL A 347 -16.65 -4.55 -11.28
CA VAL A 347 -15.29 -4.26 -11.79
C VAL A 347 -15.24 -4.44 -13.30
N GLN A 348 -15.84 -5.51 -13.84
CA GLN A 348 -15.90 -5.73 -15.28
C GLN A 348 -16.65 -4.61 -16.03
N GLN A 349 -17.82 -4.20 -15.52
CA GLN A 349 -18.61 -3.13 -16.11
C GLN A 349 -17.89 -1.79 -16.07
N TRP A 350 -17.31 -1.44 -14.93
CA TRP A 350 -16.50 -0.24 -14.77
C TRP A 350 -15.32 -0.25 -15.74
N TRP A 351 -14.54 -1.32 -15.79
CA TRP A 351 -13.37 -1.40 -16.67
C TRP A 351 -13.76 -1.35 -18.14
N ALA A 352 -14.83 -2.05 -18.53
CA ALA A 352 -15.37 -2.01 -19.89
C ALA A 352 -15.81 -0.59 -20.29
N SER A 353 -16.39 0.19 -19.36
CA SER A 353 -16.78 1.59 -19.61
C SER A 353 -15.59 2.49 -19.96
N LYS A 354 -14.38 2.14 -19.51
CA LYS A 354 -13.14 2.88 -19.74
C LYS A 354 -12.36 2.43 -20.97
N ARG A 355 -12.77 1.34 -21.63
CA ARG A 355 -12.08 0.81 -22.81
C ARG A 355 -11.86 1.87 -23.89
N GLY A 356 -12.91 2.59 -24.27
CA GLY A 356 -12.82 3.60 -25.35
C GLY A 356 -11.91 4.79 -25.01
N LEU A 357 -11.65 5.04 -23.71
CA LEU A 357 -10.67 6.02 -23.25
C LEU A 357 -9.25 5.44 -23.32
N LEU A 358 -9.08 4.19 -22.86
CA LEU A 358 -7.79 3.50 -22.85
C LEU A 358 -7.27 3.20 -24.26
N GLU A 359 -8.12 2.82 -25.21
CA GLU A 359 -7.73 2.57 -26.62
C GLU A 359 -7.20 3.84 -27.32
N LYS A 360 -7.54 5.03 -26.80
CA LYS A 360 -7.15 6.33 -27.37
C LYS A 360 -5.90 6.94 -26.73
N ILE A 361 -5.12 6.17 -25.97
CA ILE A 361 -3.82 6.65 -25.48
C ILE A 361 -2.94 7.00 -26.68
N GLU A 362 -2.53 8.26 -26.74
CA GLU A 362 -1.78 8.86 -27.85
C GLU A 362 -0.78 9.91 -27.30
N PRO A 363 0.12 10.49 -28.12
CA PRO A 363 1.21 11.35 -27.63
C PRO A 363 0.81 12.60 -26.83
N ASN A 364 -0.43 13.08 -26.99
CA ASN A 364 -0.95 14.23 -26.24
C ASN A 364 -1.66 13.82 -24.93
N THR A 365 -1.79 12.52 -24.67
CA THR A 365 -2.50 11.99 -23.50
C THR A 365 -1.77 12.43 -22.24
N LYS A 366 -2.52 13.00 -21.30
CA LYS A 366 -1.99 13.40 -20.00
C LYS A 366 -2.27 12.28 -18.99
N PRO A 367 -1.25 11.52 -18.53
CA PRO A 367 -1.47 10.36 -17.68
C PRO A 367 -2.23 10.68 -16.39
N ASN A 368 -2.00 11.87 -15.80
CA ASN A 368 -2.67 12.32 -14.58
C ASN A 368 -4.18 12.58 -14.78
N GLU A 369 -4.59 13.11 -15.93
CA GLU A 369 -6.02 13.30 -16.25
C GLU A 369 -6.68 11.94 -16.53
N LEU A 370 -6.00 11.07 -17.27
CA LEU A 370 -6.46 9.71 -17.57
C LEU A 370 -6.73 8.89 -16.30
N ILE A 371 -5.77 8.81 -15.38
CA ILE A 371 -5.94 8.04 -14.15
C ILE A 371 -6.97 8.67 -13.21
N HIS A 372 -7.10 10.00 -13.19
CA HIS A 372 -8.15 10.67 -12.43
C HIS A 372 -9.54 10.22 -12.90
N ASP A 373 -9.81 10.27 -14.19
CA ASP A 373 -11.11 9.86 -14.76
C ASP A 373 -11.44 8.37 -14.54
N ILE A 374 -10.41 7.53 -14.56
CA ILE A 374 -10.55 6.09 -14.32
C ILE A 374 -10.84 5.82 -12.83
N SER A 375 -10.04 6.43 -11.96
CA SER A 375 -10.08 6.18 -10.51
C SER A 375 -11.29 6.81 -9.80
N GLU A 376 -11.74 8.00 -10.20
CA GLU A 376 -12.96 8.61 -9.63
C GLU A 376 -14.22 7.80 -10.02
N ALA A 377 -14.27 7.28 -11.25
CA ALA A 377 -15.36 6.40 -11.66
C ALA A 377 -15.34 5.05 -10.93
N LEU A 378 -14.16 4.58 -10.49
CA LEU A 378 -14.05 3.38 -9.67
C LEU A 378 -14.60 3.64 -8.27
N LEU A 379 -14.19 4.75 -7.65
CA LEU A 379 -14.71 5.18 -6.34
C LEU A 379 -16.22 5.28 -6.36
N GLU A 380 -16.79 5.92 -7.39
CA GLU A 380 -18.25 6.08 -7.50
C GLU A 380 -18.97 4.75 -7.66
N ALA A 381 -18.40 3.79 -8.40
CA ALA A 381 -18.97 2.45 -8.56
C ALA A 381 -19.04 1.65 -7.25
N PHE A 382 -18.23 2.02 -6.25
CA PHE A 382 -18.13 1.32 -4.96
C PHE A 382 -18.65 2.12 -3.75
N ARG A 383 -18.86 3.43 -3.87
CA ARG A 383 -19.29 4.33 -2.77
C ARG A 383 -20.57 3.89 -2.06
N ALA A 384 -21.49 3.25 -2.78
CA ALA A 384 -22.79 2.79 -2.25
C ALA A 384 -22.80 1.30 -1.86
N ARG A 385 -21.69 0.57 -2.02
CA ARG A 385 -21.65 -0.87 -1.78
C ARG A 385 -21.40 -1.17 -0.30
N PRO A 386 -22.25 -1.98 0.36
CA PRO A 386 -22.01 -2.39 1.74
C PRO A 386 -20.68 -3.15 1.89
N LEU A 387 -20.07 -3.06 3.07
CA LEU A 387 -18.82 -3.72 3.49
C LEU A 387 -17.52 -3.36 2.74
N ILE A 388 -17.59 -3.05 1.44
CA ILE A 388 -16.40 -2.75 0.65
C ILE A 388 -16.00 -1.30 0.90
N ASP A 389 -14.80 -1.10 1.45
CA ASP A 389 -14.18 0.21 1.56
C ASP A 389 -13.79 0.69 0.16
N GLU A 390 -14.47 1.74 -0.34
CA GLU A 390 -14.22 2.32 -1.67
C GLU A 390 -12.76 2.76 -1.83
N TYR A 391 -12.14 3.21 -0.73
CA TYR A 391 -10.74 3.62 -0.74
C TYR A 391 -9.79 2.41 -0.78
N GLY A 392 -10.21 1.25 -0.27
CA GLY A 392 -9.50 -0.02 -0.43
C GLY A 392 -9.41 -0.46 -1.89
N VAL A 393 -10.53 -0.34 -2.62
CA VAL A 393 -10.58 -0.62 -4.06
C VAL A 393 -9.75 0.38 -4.86
N TYR A 394 -9.82 1.66 -4.52
CA TYR A 394 -8.98 2.71 -5.10
C TYR A 394 -7.48 2.43 -4.92
N GLU A 395 -7.07 1.90 -3.76
CA GLU A 395 -5.68 1.54 -3.50
C GLU A 395 -5.15 0.50 -4.50
N GLN A 396 -5.96 -0.51 -4.82
CA GLN A 396 -5.55 -1.58 -5.74
C GLN A 396 -5.23 -1.00 -7.13
N LEU A 397 -6.12 -0.15 -7.65
CA LEU A 397 -5.87 0.56 -8.90
C LEU A 397 -4.64 1.47 -8.81
N MET A 398 -4.54 2.31 -7.78
CA MET A 398 -3.47 3.30 -7.72
C MET A 398 -2.11 2.69 -7.46
N SER A 399 -2.03 1.58 -6.72
CA SER A 399 -0.79 0.84 -6.54
C SER A 399 -0.34 0.25 -7.88
N TYR A 400 -1.24 -0.43 -8.60
CA TYR A 400 -0.94 -0.98 -9.91
C TYR A 400 -0.61 0.09 -10.96
N TRP A 401 -1.27 1.26 -10.87
CA TRP A 401 -0.95 2.41 -11.69
C TRP A 401 0.48 2.89 -11.47
N ASN A 402 0.86 3.14 -10.21
CA ASN A 402 2.18 3.66 -9.87
C ASN A 402 3.31 2.66 -10.15
N ASP A 403 3.02 1.35 -10.03
CA ASP A 403 4.03 0.30 -10.20
C ASP A 403 4.19 -0.16 -11.65
N VAL A 404 3.12 -0.13 -12.45
CA VAL A 404 3.09 -0.73 -13.80
C VAL A 404 2.41 0.15 -14.84
N MET A 405 1.13 0.50 -14.66
CA MET A 405 0.37 1.09 -15.77
C MET A 405 0.86 2.48 -16.16
N HIS A 406 1.38 3.28 -15.23
CA HIS A 406 1.87 4.62 -15.53
C HIS A 406 2.99 4.57 -16.58
N ASP A 407 3.95 3.65 -16.41
CA ASP A 407 5.07 3.48 -17.33
C ASP A 407 4.61 2.87 -18.65
N ASP A 408 3.66 1.94 -18.62
CA ASP A 408 3.04 1.42 -19.84
C ASP A 408 2.34 2.53 -20.65
N VAL A 409 1.52 3.36 -19.99
CA VAL A 409 0.82 4.48 -20.61
C VAL A 409 1.81 5.48 -21.19
N PHE A 410 2.88 5.79 -20.46
CA PHE A 410 3.94 6.67 -20.95
C PHE A 410 4.61 6.09 -22.20
N LEU A 411 4.94 4.80 -22.20
CA LEU A 411 5.55 4.11 -23.33
C LEU A 411 4.62 4.06 -24.55
N ILE A 412 3.33 3.78 -24.35
CA ILE A 412 2.33 3.79 -25.42
C ILE A 412 2.19 5.20 -26.00
N ALA A 413 2.12 6.22 -25.14
CA ALA A 413 2.00 7.60 -25.59
C ALA A 413 3.23 8.06 -26.37
N SER A 414 4.44 7.62 -26.01
CA SER A 414 5.68 8.03 -26.67
C SER A 414 5.98 7.28 -27.96
N GLU A 415 5.72 5.97 -28.02
CA GLU A 415 6.13 5.10 -29.14
C GLU A 415 4.96 4.57 -30.00
N GLY A 416 3.73 4.64 -29.48
CA GLY A 416 2.55 4.02 -30.06
C GLY A 416 2.45 2.52 -29.75
N TRP A 417 1.22 2.00 -29.79
CA TRP A 417 0.89 0.62 -29.40
C TRP A 417 1.73 -0.46 -30.10
N THR A 418 1.90 -0.38 -31.42
CA THR A 418 2.59 -1.41 -32.20
C THR A 418 4.09 -1.43 -32.01
N SER A 419 4.70 -0.28 -31.69
CA SER A 419 6.13 -0.15 -31.45
C SER A 419 6.47 -0.55 -30.02
N ALA A 420 5.69 -0.05 -29.05
CA ALA A 420 5.89 -0.28 -27.62
C ALA A 420 5.84 -1.77 -27.22
N VAL A 421 5.09 -2.59 -27.97
CA VAL A 421 4.99 -4.03 -27.71
C VAL A 421 6.19 -4.84 -28.22
N GLN A 422 7.05 -4.27 -29.06
CA GLN A 422 8.09 -5.05 -29.74
C GLN A 422 9.21 -5.47 -28.77
N PRO A 423 9.65 -6.74 -28.81
CA PRO A 423 10.79 -7.19 -28.01
C PRO A 423 12.07 -6.46 -28.39
N ARG A 424 12.82 -6.04 -27.39
CA ARG A 424 14.15 -5.43 -27.55
C ARG A 424 15.24 -6.27 -26.89
N VAL A 425 16.48 -6.04 -27.30
CA VAL A 425 17.64 -6.69 -26.68
C VAL A 425 17.87 -6.12 -25.28
N ALA A 426 18.21 -6.99 -24.33
CA ALA A 426 18.52 -6.60 -22.96
C ALA A 426 19.72 -5.64 -22.92
N ARG A 427 19.58 -4.53 -22.19
CA ARG A 427 20.64 -3.54 -21.95
C ARG A 427 21.79 -4.21 -21.20
N MET A 428 23.01 -3.86 -21.59
CA MET A 428 24.24 -4.38 -21.00
C MET A 428 25.09 -3.22 -20.47
N TRP A 429 25.60 -3.39 -19.25
CA TRP A 429 26.61 -2.52 -18.67
C TRP A 429 27.78 -3.35 -18.12
N LYS A 430 28.84 -2.69 -17.67
CA LYS A 430 29.99 -3.37 -17.05
C LYS A 430 30.04 -3.08 -15.56
N ASP A 431 30.34 -4.10 -14.78
CA ASP A 431 30.59 -3.93 -13.35
C ASP A 431 31.98 -3.33 -13.07
N LYS A 432 32.29 -3.12 -11.77
CA LYS A 432 33.57 -2.58 -11.31
C LYS A 432 34.79 -3.43 -11.72
N ASN A 433 34.58 -4.69 -12.08
CA ASN A 433 35.60 -5.64 -12.52
C ASN A 433 35.59 -5.84 -14.05
N ASN A 434 34.94 -4.94 -14.80
CA ASN A 434 34.81 -4.99 -16.26
C ASN A 434 34.04 -6.23 -16.77
N LYS A 435 33.28 -6.92 -15.92
CA LYS A 435 32.43 -8.05 -16.31
C LYS A 435 31.09 -7.54 -16.85
N PRO A 436 30.59 -8.09 -17.96
CA PRO A 436 29.29 -7.71 -18.50
C PRO A 436 28.18 -8.13 -17.55
N LYS A 437 27.32 -7.18 -17.20
CA LYS A 437 26.03 -7.38 -16.55
C LYS A 437 24.93 -7.01 -17.52
N TYR A 438 23.83 -7.73 -17.42
CA TYR A 438 22.64 -7.54 -18.24
C TYR A 438 21.49 -7.20 -17.30
N GLU A 439 20.54 -6.42 -17.80
CA GLU A 439 19.25 -6.30 -17.14
C GLU A 439 18.52 -7.65 -17.20
N ASP A 440 17.52 -7.78 -16.31
CA ASP A 440 16.70 -8.98 -16.25
C ASP A 440 15.88 -9.11 -17.54
N ALA A 441 15.93 -10.29 -18.13
CA ALA A 441 15.33 -10.60 -19.42
C ALA A 441 14.20 -11.60 -19.26
N HIS A 442 13.11 -11.38 -20.00
CA HIS A 442 11.94 -12.25 -19.99
C HIS A 442 12.21 -13.56 -20.76
N ILE A 443 12.94 -13.47 -21.88
CA ILE A 443 13.30 -14.64 -22.69
C ILE A 443 14.82 -14.66 -22.89
N VAL A 444 15.43 -15.82 -22.63
CA VAL A 444 16.86 -16.05 -22.79
C VAL A 444 17.12 -17.31 -23.60
N PHE A 445 17.92 -17.18 -24.67
CA PHE A 445 18.42 -18.32 -25.44
C PHE A 445 19.92 -18.51 -25.20
N GLY A 446 20.31 -19.72 -24.81
CA GLY A 446 21.70 -20.07 -24.51
C GLY A 446 22.17 -19.61 -23.13
N THR A 447 23.48 -19.69 -22.88
CA THR A 447 24.08 -19.43 -21.57
C THR A 447 25.28 -18.48 -21.66
N GLY A 448 25.58 -17.78 -20.56
CA GLY A 448 26.75 -16.91 -20.44
C GLY A 448 26.68 -15.65 -21.31
N ALA A 449 27.84 -15.11 -21.68
CA ALA A 449 27.93 -13.82 -22.38
C ALA A 449 27.35 -13.82 -23.81
N LYS A 450 27.24 -14.99 -24.45
CA LYS A 450 26.68 -15.15 -25.80
C LYS A 450 25.17 -15.38 -25.83
N ALA A 451 24.52 -15.47 -24.66
CA ALA A 451 23.09 -15.70 -24.60
C ALA A 451 22.33 -14.51 -25.19
N GLN A 452 21.33 -14.80 -26.03
CA GLN A 452 20.41 -13.80 -26.54
C GLN A 452 19.38 -13.52 -25.46
N ARG A 453 19.22 -12.25 -25.08
CA ARG A 453 18.36 -11.82 -23.98
C ARG A 453 17.37 -10.80 -24.51
N TRP A 454 16.08 -11.10 -24.34
CA TRP A 454 14.98 -10.30 -24.84
C TRP A 454 14.16 -9.74 -23.69
N VAL A 455 13.85 -8.45 -23.78
CA VAL A 455 13.02 -7.70 -22.85
C VAL A 455 11.80 -7.17 -23.59
N MET A 456 10.64 -7.26 -22.96
CA MET A 456 9.38 -6.74 -23.46
C MET A 456 8.88 -5.75 -22.43
N ASP A 457 8.97 -4.45 -22.73
CA ASP A 457 8.69 -3.40 -21.74
C ASP A 457 7.18 -3.28 -21.49
N LEU A 458 6.36 -3.28 -22.56
CA LEU A 458 4.91 -3.11 -22.45
C LEU A 458 4.14 -4.40 -22.10
N LEU A 459 4.48 -5.52 -22.74
CA LEU A 459 3.68 -6.74 -22.64
C LEU A 459 4.58 -7.95 -22.39
N PRO A 460 4.64 -8.46 -21.16
CA PRO A 460 5.36 -9.69 -20.83
C PRO A 460 4.87 -10.93 -21.61
N PRO A 461 5.74 -11.95 -21.83
CA PRO A 461 5.45 -13.07 -22.73
C PRO A 461 4.29 -13.96 -22.27
N GLU A 462 4.05 -14.06 -20.97
CA GLU A 462 2.99 -14.87 -20.38
C GLU A 462 1.60 -14.51 -20.93
N HIS A 463 1.36 -13.23 -21.25
CA HIS A 463 0.07 -12.80 -21.83
C HIS A 463 -0.11 -13.27 -23.27
N VAL A 464 0.96 -13.24 -24.07
CA VAL A 464 0.94 -13.76 -25.44
C VAL A 464 0.80 -15.28 -25.43
N ILE A 465 1.53 -15.96 -24.55
CA ILE A 465 1.48 -17.42 -24.40
C ILE A 465 0.09 -17.87 -23.96
N ALA A 466 -0.46 -17.27 -22.90
CA ALA A 466 -1.77 -17.61 -22.38
C ALA A 466 -2.90 -17.42 -23.40
N ARG A 467 -2.72 -16.52 -24.38
CA ARG A 467 -3.73 -16.24 -25.39
C ARG A 467 -3.60 -17.08 -26.66
N TYR A 468 -2.38 -17.33 -27.13
CA TYR A 468 -2.14 -17.92 -28.45
C TYR A 468 -1.50 -19.31 -28.42
N PHE A 469 -0.88 -19.71 -27.30
CA PHE A 469 -0.04 -20.90 -27.20
C PHE A 469 -0.39 -21.76 -25.98
N THR A 470 -1.68 -21.87 -25.65
CA THR A 470 -2.18 -22.65 -24.50
C THR A 470 -1.85 -24.13 -24.62
N ALA A 471 -1.91 -24.69 -25.83
CA ALA A 471 -1.58 -26.10 -26.06
C ALA A 471 -0.07 -26.37 -25.86
N GLU A 472 0.79 -25.48 -26.34
CA GLU A 472 2.23 -25.56 -26.11
C GLU A 472 2.59 -25.36 -24.64
N GLN A 473 1.91 -24.45 -23.94
CA GLN A 473 2.09 -24.26 -22.50
C GLN A 473 1.69 -25.53 -21.74
N ALA A 474 0.52 -26.11 -22.04
CA ALA A 474 0.07 -27.34 -21.39
C ALA A 474 1.02 -28.53 -21.64
N GLU A 475 1.62 -28.62 -22.84
CA GLU A 475 2.66 -29.62 -23.12
C GLU A 475 3.94 -29.36 -22.33
N LEU A 476 4.37 -28.10 -22.20
CA LEU A 476 5.52 -27.72 -21.38
C LEU A 476 5.28 -28.03 -19.90
N ASP A 477 4.08 -27.80 -19.40
CA ASP A 477 3.68 -28.12 -18.03
C ASP A 477 3.75 -29.64 -17.80
N ARG A 478 3.17 -30.44 -18.71
CA ARG A 478 3.25 -31.91 -18.67
C ARG A 478 4.70 -32.43 -18.67
N LEU A 479 5.55 -31.86 -19.53
CA LEU A 479 6.97 -32.21 -19.59
C LEU A 479 7.71 -31.79 -18.31
N THR A 480 7.31 -30.67 -17.71
CA THR A 480 7.85 -30.17 -16.44
C THR A 480 7.50 -31.11 -15.30
N GLU A 481 6.23 -31.51 -15.17
CA GLU A 481 5.80 -32.52 -14.20
C GLU A 481 6.56 -33.84 -14.38
N ALA A 482 6.73 -34.31 -15.62
CA ALA A 482 7.49 -35.52 -15.90
C ALA A 482 8.97 -35.40 -15.50
N ARG A 483 9.58 -34.22 -15.69
CA ARG A 483 10.93 -33.93 -15.25
C ARG A 483 11.05 -33.87 -13.73
N ASP A 484 10.08 -33.27 -13.04
CA ASP A 484 10.07 -33.19 -11.57
C ASP A 484 9.88 -34.57 -10.94
N ALA A 485 8.99 -35.39 -11.50
CA ALA A 485 8.84 -36.79 -11.11
C ALA A 485 10.14 -37.61 -11.33
N ALA A 486 10.84 -37.40 -12.46
CA ALA A 486 12.11 -38.07 -12.72
C ALA A 486 13.23 -37.61 -11.77
N THR A 487 13.27 -36.32 -11.40
CA THR A 487 14.21 -35.80 -10.41
C THR A 487 13.91 -36.35 -9.01
N LEU A 488 12.63 -36.43 -8.62
CA LEU A 488 12.23 -37.03 -7.34
C LEU A 488 12.62 -38.51 -7.27
N ALA A 489 12.37 -39.28 -8.33
CA ALA A 489 12.73 -40.70 -8.36
C ALA A 489 14.25 -40.94 -8.21
N VAL A 490 15.09 -40.06 -8.76
CA VAL A 490 16.55 -40.11 -8.54
C VAL A 490 16.89 -39.81 -7.08
N ALA A 491 16.25 -38.81 -6.47
CA ALA A 491 16.50 -38.44 -5.08
C ALA A 491 16.08 -39.56 -4.12
N GLU A 492 14.89 -40.14 -4.29
CA GLU A 492 14.39 -41.26 -3.48
C GLU A 492 15.31 -42.49 -3.58
N ASP A 493 15.76 -42.85 -4.79
CA ASP A 493 16.65 -44.00 -4.99
C ASP A 493 18.03 -43.80 -4.33
N ILE A 494 18.56 -42.57 -4.35
CA ILE A 494 19.80 -42.22 -3.67
C ILE A 494 19.60 -42.22 -2.15
N GLU A 495 18.51 -41.65 -1.63
CA GLU A 495 18.25 -41.64 -0.19
C GLU A 495 18.08 -43.07 0.37
N GLU A 496 17.43 -43.96 -0.38
CA GLU A 496 17.26 -45.36 0.01
C GLU A 496 18.57 -46.16 -0.03
N ASN A 497 19.42 -45.93 -1.04
CA ASN A 497 20.53 -46.84 -1.33
C ASN A 497 21.93 -46.27 -1.06
N ALA A 498 22.11 -44.95 -1.00
CA ALA A 498 23.43 -44.31 -0.91
C ALA A 498 23.82 -43.86 0.52
N LEU A 499 22.95 -44.07 1.50
CA LEU A 499 23.23 -43.81 2.92
C LEU A 499 23.89 -45.01 3.62
N GLU A 500 24.39 -44.81 4.84
CA GLU A 500 25.11 -45.82 5.61
C GLU A 500 24.30 -47.11 5.76
N GLY A 501 24.83 -48.23 5.24
CA GLY A 501 24.17 -49.53 5.19
C GLY A 501 23.38 -49.82 3.90
N GLY A 502 23.34 -48.88 2.94
CA GLY A 502 22.73 -49.07 1.62
C GLY A 502 23.70 -49.62 0.56
N LEU A 503 23.14 -50.22 -0.50
CA LEU A 503 23.88 -50.90 -1.59
C LEU A 503 24.77 -49.98 -2.45
N LEU A 504 24.61 -48.67 -2.33
CA LEU A 504 25.35 -47.66 -3.10
C LEU A 504 26.22 -46.77 -2.21
N PHE A 505 26.32 -47.07 -0.92
CA PHE A 505 27.08 -46.27 0.05
C PHE A 505 28.52 -46.05 -0.38
N ASP A 506 29.22 -47.12 -0.80
CA ASP A 506 30.62 -47.07 -1.22
C ASP A 506 30.83 -46.29 -2.54
N ALA A 507 29.77 -46.07 -3.32
CA ALA A 507 29.81 -45.31 -4.56
C ALA A 507 29.48 -43.81 -4.37
N ALA A 508 28.93 -43.44 -3.22
CA ALA A 508 28.58 -42.07 -2.87
C ALA A 508 29.76 -41.32 -2.24
N ASP A 509 29.68 -39.98 -2.20
CA ASP A 509 30.66 -39.18 -1.46
C ASP A 509 30.38 -39.18 0.06
N ASP A 510 31.27 -38.55 0.84
CA ASP A 510 31.17 -38.47 2.31
C ASP A 510 29.88 -37.78 2.81
N GLU A 511 29.12 -37.13 1.94
CA GLU A 511 27.82 -36.50 2.23
C GLU A 511 26.63 -37.35 1.75
N GLY A 512 26.86 -38.57 1.25
CA GLY A 512 25.83 -39.45 0.71
C GLY A 512 25.33 -39.03 -0.68
N LYS A 513 26.02 -38.13 -1.38
CA LYS A 513 25.65 -37.74 -2.74
C LYS A 513 26.30 -38.66 -3.75
N LEU A 514 25.46 -39.29 -4.56
CA LEU A 514 25.88 -40.03 -5.74
C LEU A 514 25.68 -39.16 -6.98
N THR A 515 26.64 -39.14 -7.91
CA THR A 515 26.46 -38.49 -9.22
C THR A 515 26.38 -39.54 -10.32
N ASN A 516 25.73 -39.23 -11.46
CA ASN A 516 25.69 -40.14 -12.62
C ASN A 516 27.09 -40.57 -13.09
N ALA A 517 28.08 -39.68 -13.01
CA ALA A 517 29.46 -39.99 -13.36
C ALA A 517 30.10 -40.99 -12.37
N ALA A 518 29.90 -40.77 -11.07
CA ALA A 518 30.36 -41.67 -10.02
C ALA A 518 29.69 -43.05 -10.12
N ALA A 519 28.37 -43.10 -10.29
CA ALA A 519 27.63 -44.35 -10.46
C ALA A 519 28.13 -45.17 -11.67
N LYS A 520 28.42 -44.51 -12.80
CA LYS A 520 28.99 -45.18 -13.98
C LYS A 520 30.41 -45.70 -13.76
N ALA A 521 31.23 -44.97 -12.99
CA ALA A 521 32.57 -45.41 -12.64
C ALA A 521 32.53 -46.63 -11.72
N ALA A 522 31.72 -46.58 -10.66
CA ALA A 522 31.51 -47.69 -9.73
C ALA A 522 30.97 -48.94 -10.44
N LEU A 523 29.99 -48.79 -11.34
CA LEU A 523 29.44 -49.92 -12.10
C LEU A 523 30.49 -50.60 -13.00
N LYS A 524 31.40 -49.80 -13.59
CA LYS A 524 32.47 -50.32 -14.44
C LYS A 524 33.49 -51.11 -13.62
N GLU A 525 33.83 -50.62 -12.43
CA GLU A 525 34.74 -51.29 -11.50
C GLU A 525 34.15 -52.60 -10.98
N LEU A 526 32.93 -52.58 -10.45
CA LEU A 526 32.23 -53.76 -9.94
C LEU A 526 32.03 -54.84 -11.01
N LYS A 527 31.75 -54.47 -12.26
CA LYS A 527 31.69 -55.44 -13.37
C LYS A 527 33.04 -56.03 -13.74
N ALA A 528 34.15 -55.29 -13.56
CA ALA A 528 35.50 -55.79 -13.84
C ALA A 528 35.99 -56.74 -12.74
N THR A 529 35.61 -56.51 -11.49
CA THR A 529 36.00 -57.33 -10.33
C THR A 529 35.05 -58.50 -10.04
N LYS A 530 33.92 -58.59 -10.73
CA LYS A 530 32.79 -59.51 -10.42
C LYS A 530 32.26 -59.28 -8.99
N GLY A 531 32.01 -58.02 -8.66
CA GLY A 531 31.41 -57.60 -7.40
C GLY A 531 29.95 -58.03 -7.23
N ASP A 532 29.33 -57.57 -6.15
CA ASP A 532 27.99 -57.99 -5.73
C ASP A 532 26.93 -57.76 -6.83
N PRO A 533 26.18 -58.80 -7.25
CA PRO A 533 25.07 -58.66 -8.19
C PRO A 533 24.01 -57.63 -7.79
N ASP A 534 23.74 -57.47 -6.50
CA ASP A 534 22.70 -56.56 -6.00
C ASP A 534 23.15 -55.09 -6.09
N GLU A 535 24.42 -54.80 -5.79
CA GLU A 535 25.03 -53.48 -6.03
C GLU A 535 25.07 -53.14 -7.52
N ILE A 536 25.41 -54.11 -8.38
CA ILE A 536 25.39 -53.93 -9.83
C ILE A 536 23.98 -53.60 -10.33
N SER A 537 22.95 -54.23 -9.74
CA SER A 537 21.55 -53.96 -10.05
C SER A 537 21.14 -52.55 -9.61
N ALA A 538 21.45 -52.17 -8.38
CA ALA A 538 21.19 -50.84 -7.84
C ALA A 538 21.88 -49.73 -8.66
N LEU A 539 23.16 -49.91 -9.01
CA LEU A 539 23.90 -48.98 -9.87
C LEU A 539 23.29 -48.87 -11.26
N THR A 540 22.82 -49.98 -11.83
CA THR A 540 22.15 -50.00 -13.12
C THR A 540 20.82 -49.24 -13.07
N LYS A 541 20.05 -49.40 -11.99
CA LYS A 541 18.78 -48.69 -11.73
C LYS A 541 19.01 -47.19 -11.64
N VAL A 542 19.91 -46.72 -10.77
CA VAL A 542 20.15 -45.27 -10.59
C VAL A 542 20.69 -44.62 -11.87
N ILE A 543 21.53 -45.30 -12.66
CA ILE A 543 22.00 -44.80 -13.96
C ILE A 543 20.83 -44.66 -14.96
N ALA A 544 19.88 -45.60 -14.96
CA ALA A 544 18.69 -45.53 -15.81
C ALA A 544 17.76 -44.38 -15.37
N LEU A 545 17.62 -44.14 -14.06
CA LEU A 545 16.89 -42.99 -13.51
C LEU A 545 17.55 -41.67 -13.94
N TYR A 546 18.88 -41.54 -13.83
CA TYR A 546 19.61 -40.38 -14.34
C TYR A 546 19.46 -40.16 -15.85
N ALA A 547 19.42 -41.24 -16.64
CA ALA A 547 19.18 -41.15 -18.08
C ALA A 547 17.76 -40.61 -18.37
N THR A 548 16.77 -41.08 -17.62
CA THR A 548 15.38 -40.60 -17.69
C THR A 548 15.28 -39.13 -17.30
N GLU A 549 15.91 -38.74 -16.19
CA GLU A 549 15.96 -37.36 -15.71
C GLU A 549 16.64 -36.44 -16.74
N THR A 550 17.78 -36.86 -17.31
CA THR A 550 18.49 -36.09 -18.35
C THR A 550 17.63 -35.90 -19.59
N LYS A 551 16.91 -36.94 -20.03
CA LYS A 551 15.98 -36.88 -21.16
C LYS A 551 14.83 -35.91 -20.87
N ALA A 552 14.21 -36.00 -19.69
CA ALA A 552 13.12 -35.11 -19.30
C ALA A 552 13.56 -33.65 -19.21
N LYS A 553 14.72 -33.37 -18.59
CA LYS A 553 15.36 -32.04 -18.57
C LYS A 553 15.60 -31.48 -19.98
N THR A 554 16.03 -32.34 -20.91
CA THR A 554 16.24 -31.95 -22.31
C THR A 554 14.91 -31.63 -23.00
N SER A 555 13.88 -32.47 -22.82
CA SER A 555 12.54 -32.22 -23.39
C SER A 555 11.91 -30.92 -22.90
N VAL A 556 12.01 -30.62 -21.59
CA VAL A 556 11.54 -29.34 -21.03
C VAL A 556 12.28 -28.17 -21.68
N LYS A 557 13.62 -28.25 -21.74
CA LYS A 557 14.45 -27.20 -22.37
C LYS A 557 14.07 -26.98 -23.84
N ASP A 558 13.92 -28.04 -24.63
CA ASP A 558 13.61 -27.94 -26.05
C ASP A 558 12.19 -27.38 -26.27
N ALA A 559 11.21 -27.82 -25.48
CA ALA A 559 9.85 -27.28 -25.51
C ALA A 559 9.81 -25.79 -25.11
N THR A 560 10.62 -25.39 -24.12
CA THR A 560 10.74 -24.00 -23.67
C THR A 560 11.33 -23.11 -24.78
N ILE A 561 12.40 -23.58 -25.44
CA ILE A 561 13.00 -22.86 -26.57
C ILE A 561 11.98 -22.71 -27.71
N ALA A 562 11.30 -23.79 -28.08
CA ALA A 562 10.30 -23.77 -29.15
C ALA A 562 9.12 -22.82 -28.84
N LEU A 563 8.63 -22.81 -27.61
CA LEU A 563 7.56 -21.91 -27.18
C LEU A 563 8.04 -20.44 -27.20
N ASN A 564 9.24 -20.16 -26.72
CA ASN A 564 9.81 -18.82 -26.73
C ASN A 564 10.06 -18.28 -28.14
N GLU A 565 10.52 -19.13 -29.06
CA GLU A 565 10.68 -18.77 -30.48
C GLU A 565 9.34 -18.42 -31.14
N LYS A 566 8.31 -19.25 -30.92
CA LYS A 566 6.93 -18.99 -31.38
C LYS A 566 6.39 -17.68 -30.80
N THR A 567 6.64 -17.45 -29.52
CA THR A 567 6.20 -16.25 -28.80
C THR A 567 6.83 -14.99 -29.39
N LEU A 568 8.16 -14.98 -29.56
CA LEU A 568 8.87 -13.86 -30.21
C LEU A 568 8.44 -13.61 -31.65
N ALA A 569 8.13 -14.67 -32.40
CA ALA A 569 7.58 -14.54 -33.75
C ALA A 569 6.18 -13.90 -33.71
N LYS A 570 5.33 -14.27 -32.74
CA LYS A 570 3.97 -13.73 -32.61
C LYS A 570 3.99 -12.22 -32.34
N TYR A 571 4.88 -11.71 -31.46
CA TYR A 571 5.01 -10.27 -31.20
C TYR A 571 5.15 -9.42 -32.47
N LYS A 572 5.94 -9.89 -33.44
CA LYS A 572 6.19 -9.19 -34.71
C LYS A 572 4.96 -9.14 -35.62
N SER A 573 3.96 -9.99 -35.35
CA SER A 573 2.73 -10.12 -36.14
C SER A 573 1.49 -9.55 -35.44
N LEU A 574 1.64 -9.04 -34.21
CA LEU A 574 0.51 -8.49 -33.47
C LEU A 574 0.00 -7.21 -34.14
N THR A 575 -1.28 -7.20 -34.45
CA THR A 575 -1.99 -6.00 -34.87
C THR A 575 -2.25 -5.07 -33.70
N GLU A 576 -2.46 -3.78 -33.94
CA GLU A 576 -2.76 -2.81 -32.89
C GLU A 576 -3.97 -3.24 -32.02
N ALA A 577 -5.04 -3.73 -32.63
CA ALA A 577 -6.22 -4.21 -31.92
C ALA A 577 -5.92 -5.44 -31.05
N GLU A 578 -5.02 -6.34 -31.48
CA GLU A 578 -4.56 -7.45 -30.65
C GLU A 578 -3.72 -6.96 -29.48
N VAL A 579 -2.81 -5.98 -29.69
CA VAL A 579 -2.01 -5.38 -28.62
C VAL A 579 -2.89 -4.69 -27.60
N GLN A 580 -3.82 -3.84 -28.03
CA GLN A 580 -4.76 -3.16 -27.16
C GLN A 580 -5.56 -4.17 -26.33
N ARG A 581 -6.01 -5.27 -26.94
CA ARG A 581 -6.72 -6.32 -26.20
C ARG A 581 -5.83 -7.00 -25.16
N LEU A 582 -4.62 -7.41 -25.53
CA LEU A 582 -3.67 -8.05 -24.62
C LEU A 582 -3.32 -7.15 -23.43
N VAL A 583 -3.06 -5.86 -23.69
CA VAL A 583 -2.68 -4.91 -22.65
C VAL A 583 -3.88 -4.49 -21.79
N ILE A 584 -4.97 -4.03 -22.40
CA ILE A 584 -6.11 -3.47 -21.67
C ILE A 584 -6.91 -4.57 -20.96
N VAL A 585 -7.10 -5.72 -21.60
CA VAL A 585 -7.96 -6.79 -21.06
C VAL A 585 -7.12 -7.80 -20.30
N ASP A 586 -6.13 -8.41 -20.95
CA ASP A 586 -5.46 -9.59 -20.41
C ASP A 586 -4.34 -9.25 -19.40
N LYS A 587 -3.75 -8.05 -19.50
CA LYS A 587 -2.75 -7.53 -18.55
C LYS A 587 -3.40 -6.65 -17.49
N TRP A 588 -3.87 -5.45 -17.86
CA TRP A 588 -4.38 -4.47 -16.91
C TRP A 588 -5.69 -4.89 -16.28
N GLY A 589 -6.72 -5.17 -17.10
CA GLY A 589 -8.07 -5.52 -16.62
C GLY A 589 -8.08 -6.78 -15.77
N ALA A 590 -7.41 -7.85 -16.21
CA ALA A 590 -7.32 -9.09 -15.44
C ALA A 590 -6.58 -8.91 -14.10
N THR A 591 -5.55 -8.07 -14.05
CA THR A 591 -4.81 -7.79 -12.80
C THR A 591 -5.69 -7.01 -11.83
N LEU A 592 -6.34 -5.94 -12.29
CA LEU A 592 -7.25 -5.14 -11.46
C LEU A 592 -8.45 -5.96 -10.97
N GLN A 593 -9.04 -6.79 -11.83
CA GLN A 593 -10.11 -7.71 -11.45
C GLN A 593 -9.67 -8.63 -10.31
N ARG A 594 -8.49 -9.24 -10.42
CA ARG A 594 -7.96 -10.15 -9.41
C ARG A 594 -7.69 -9.44 -8.09
N GLN A 595 -7.04 -8.27 -8.14
CA GLN A 595 -6.69 -7.49 -6.95
C GLN A 595 -7.93 -6.98 -6.22
N ILE A 596 -8.91 -6.43 -6.93
CA ILE A 596 -10.13 -5.89 -6.34
C ILE A 596 -11.02 -7.03 -5.78
N ASN A 597 -11.16 -8.15 -6.49
CA ASN A 597 -11.87 -9.31 -5.94
C ASN A 597 -11.17 -9.90 -4.69
N GLY A 598 -9.84 -9.74 -4.61
CA GLY A 598 -9.07 -10.09 -3.42
C GLY A 598 -9.53 -9.35 -2.15
N GLU A 599 -10.07 -8.13 -2.27
CA GLU A 599 -10.62 -7.38 -1.12
C GLU A 599 -11.88 -8.08 -0.56
N VAL A 600 -12.74 -8.63 -1.40
CA VAL A 600 -13.92 -9.41 -0.97
C VAL A 600 -13.50 -10.67 -0.22
N THR A 601 -12.45 -11.33 -0.72
CA THR A 601 -11.86 -12.50 -0.06
C THR A 601 -11.28 -12.11 1.30
N ALA A 602 -10.60 -10.97 1.40
CA ALA A 602 -10.05 -10.46 2.66
C ALA A 602 -11.17 -10.12 3.67
N LEU A 603 -12.27 -9.50 3.24
CA LEU A 603 -13.43 -9.23 4.10
C LEU A 603 -14.06 -10.52 4.64
N GLY A 604 -14.26 -11.52 3.78
CA GLY A 604 -14.72 -12.84 4.20
C GLY A 604 -13.79 -13.48 5.23
N GLN A 605 -12.47 -13.38 5.01
CA GLN A 605 -11.47 -13.89 5.95
C GLN A 605 -11.49 -13.15 7.29
N ILE A 606 -11.72 -11.84 7.32
CA ILE A 606 -11.87 -11.06 8.57
C ILE A 606 -13.08 -11.57 9.36
N LEU A 607 -14.24 -11.73 8.70
CA LEU A 607 -15.44 -12.29 9.31
C LEU A 607 -15.17 -13.69 9.88
N VAL A 608 -14.66 -14.61 9.05
CA VAL A 608 -14.35 -15.99 9.46
C VAL A 608 -13.39 -16.03 10.65
N THR A 609 -12.35 -15.18 10.63
CA THR A 609 -11.38 -15.10 11.72
C THR A 609 -12.05 -14.60 13.00
N ARG A 610 -12.87 -13.55 12.93
CA ARG A 610 -13.56 -13.01 14.10
C ARG A 610 -14.57 -14.00 14.68
N LEU A 611 -15.34 -14.67 13.84
CA LEU A 611 -16.28 -15.71 14.25
C LEU A 611 -15.54 -16.93 14.85
N GLY A 612 -14.40 -17.33 14.28
CA GLY A 612 -13.55 -18.37 14.85
C GLY A 612 -13.04 -18.00 16.24
N VAL A 613 -12.58 -16.76 16.44
CA VAL A 613 -12.17 -16.27 17.78
C VAL A 613 -13.32 -16.37 18.77
N LEU A 614 -14.52 -15.92 18.42
CA LEU A 614 -15.68 -16.01 19.31
C LEU A 614 -16.09 -17.47 19.59
N GLY A 615 -16.10 -18.30 18.54
CA GLY A 615 -16.44 -19.72 18.61
C GLY A 615 -15.50 -20.50 19.51
N TYR A 616 -14.19 -20.35 19.32
CA TYR A 616 -13.19 -21.04 20.17
C TYR A 616 -13.14 -20.48 21.59
N ARG A 617 -13.31 -19.16 21.77
CA ARG A 617 -13.21 -18.51 23.07
C ARG A 617 -14.24 -19.03 24.07
N TYR A 618 -15.47 -19.24 23.62
CA TYR A 618 -16.58 -19.64 24.49
C TYR A 618 -17.03 -21.09 24.23
N LYS A 619 -16.19 -21.90 23.57
CA LYS A 619 -16.49 -23.31 23.25
C LYS A 619 -16.56 -24.18 24.50
N SER A 620 -15.58 -24.03 25.39
CA SER A 620 -15.46 -24.82 26.62
C SER A 620 -15.68 -23.93 27.82
N THR A 621 -16.53 -24.37 28.73
CA THR A 621 -16.74 -23.71 30.02
C THR A 621 -15.57 -23.98 30.97
N VAL A 622 -15.41 -23.12 31.98
CA VAL A 622 -14.41 -23.33 33.06
C VAL A 622 -14.58 -24.70 33.71
N ALA A 623 -15.83 -25.13 33.97
CA ALA A 623 -16.10 -26.43 34.59
C ALA A 623 -15.69 -27.62 33.72
N GLU A 624 -15.89 -27.53 32.40
CA GLU A 624 -15.45 -28.56 31.45
C GLU A 624 -13.92 -28.60 31.36
N LEU A 625 -13.26 -27.44 31.36
CA LEU A 625 -11.80 -27.37 31.37
C LEU A 625 -11.21 -27.95 32.67
N ASP A 626 -11.80 -27.64 33.83
CA ASP A 626 -11.38 -28.23 35.11
C ASP A 626 -11.52 -29.76 35.09
N THR A 627 -12.60 -30.26 34.51
CA THR A 627 -12.82 -31.71 34.33
C THR A 627 -11.76 -32.32 33.42
N GLN A 628 -11.48 -31.71 32.27
CA GLN A 628 -10.43 -32.18 31.35
C GLN A 628 -9.04 -32.15 31.99
N VAL A 629 -8.73 -31.11 32.76
CA VAL A 629 -7.47 -31.00 33.51
C VAL A 629 -7.35 -32.15 34.52
N ALA A 630 -8.41 -32.46 35.25
CA ALA A 630 -8.41 -33.58 36.19
C ALA A 630 -8.21 -34.94 35.49
N GLU A 631 -8.85 -35.15 34.34
CA GLU A 631 -8.69 -36.37 33.52
C GLU A 631 -7.26 -36.50 32.97
N LEU A 632 -6.71 -35.42 32.40
CA LEU A 632 -5.35 -35.38 31.86
C LEU A 632 -4.30 -35.56 32.96
N ALA A 633 -4.51 -34.95 34.14
CA ALA A 633 -3.64 -35.14 35.29
C ALA A 633 -3.61 -36.61 35.74
N THR A 634 -4.78 -37.26 35.76
CA THR A 634 -4.88 -38.70 36.06
C THR A 634 -4.13 -39.55 35.04
N LYS A 635 -4.28 -39.24 33.75
CA LYS A 635 -3.60 -39.95 32.66
C LYS A 635 -2.07 -39.78 32.73
N LEU A 636 -1.60 -38.56 32.98
CA LEU A 636 -0.18 -38.25 33.14
C LEU A 636 0.41 -39.00 34.34
N ALA A 637 -0.28 -39.01 35.48
CA ALA A 637 0.14 -39.77 36.65
C ALA A 637 0.27 -41.28 36.33
N GLY A 638 -0.66 -41.84 35.56
CA GLY A 638 -0.58 -43.23 35.08
C GLY A 638 0.62 -43.50 34.17
N HIS A 639 0.93 -42.58 33.24
CA HIS A 639 2.11 -42.70 32.38
C HIS A 639 3.42 -42.61 33.18
N LEU A 640 3.53 -41.66 34.11
CA LEU A 640 4.72 -41.49 34.96
C LEU A 640 4.97 -42.73 35.83
N ALA A 641 3.91 -43.30 36.41
CA ALA A 641 4.00 -44.56 37.15
C ALA A 641 4.50 -45.72 36.27
N THR A 642 4.06 -45.79 35.01
CA THR A 642 4.51 -46.81 34.05
C THR A 642 5.99 -46.63 33.68
N MET A 643 6.49 -45.39 33.69
CA MET A 643 7.89 -45.05 33.44
C MET A 643 8.80 -45.22 34.67
N ALA A 644 8.28 -45.72 35.80
CA ALA A 644 8.98 -45.83 37.08
C ALA A 644 9.54 -44.49 37.61
N VAL A 645 8.98 -43.36 37.15
CA VAL A 645 9.26 -42.04 37.70
C VAL A 645 8.22 -41.81 38.80
N THR A 646 8.57 -42.17 40.03
CA THR A 646 7.75 -41.80 41.19
C THR A 646 7.84 -40.30 41.40
N ALA A 647 6.68 -39.64 41.44
CA ALA A 647 6.52 -38.21 41.67
C ALA A 647 7.16 -37.75 42.99
#